data_AF-A0A255QZN9-F1
#
_entry.id   AF-A0A255QZN9-F1
#
_cell.length_a   1.000
_cell.length_b   1.000
_cell.length_c   1.000
_cell.angle_alpha   90.00
_cell.angle_beta   90.00
_cell.angle_gamma   90.00
#
_symmetry.space_group_name_H-M   'P 1'
#
loop_
_entity.id
_entity.type
_entity.pdbx_description
1 polymer ?
#
loop_
_entity_poly.entity_id
_entity_poly.type
_entity_poly.pdbx_seq_one_letter_code
_entity_poly.pdbx_strand_id
1 'polypeptide(L)'
;MARHLSFADRENLLQTIHNLSSEEIRVDVLLKQTGDWANSLKPQFGFEQALLRNLTQLANFLRLHETAEDIASIARGAIQFIVSSHGPAGDDTSEAVEEDTLDTAEFHALGKAFIASYAVHEIAVRLGEPVAYHPPAITEDEQKSAEEIFERLSLLDGCDVELIDRVKENLDALQGLAECGFLKRMSNNAKTLMGVLQDPTRSEDDKICARGALRYFVEDDDAINDDLGLIGYLDDLFILQTAIDLVSPLREPLIELLDHVVGVWPFLNMLTLDDGSGPRPASEFAILNSALSCGDLRSDDAINTMLIAPETGPIAILLGFVSTLGLAHEAGLRQLTEKSFSPGQKVLVDYEAVAEFDGFEDANGRRMFWLLKYNTTKGVTTRSRTSWPISDLYRLVPVDRDRVVRGEIKRGKRNEISELSGLSFLFNGPNKADVHAITKKVIVVMPTTVAADFCKSTLLYGQPIKDVIPVGQVSADGEEMERWSTRFGAQEPVLLFASDLDVACSFAQDNQDDIELVIVDVAGRNREKHASIKRLNTRKIPCLLIASERIANETEVDQHNDFSVWEWGADDLRALVWPEKRLPSSNSEIAKFESRVQSTSSARPIVEKIAFPIVTDTYKTFCSLRRLAKQRGPDGPRELEEIVSEAFYAITRLMRCSAELTNKSQSVVDVDHRITAMTKVMNSSNYLSAEERSAAALVVDRIVEFRDQMLRRNPKQIALQGVLEKHPTIDLLCPDARLVMELEGIYKHRRNRVFASAVSGELFHNGLLVTGWFRKSRMASVLTPPIADPLILLLYDVERRWHQQFAEHRLTMREERKRLKGRQAIFPAIDGWKKPKEKVEVVESEESGIDNIEEVSSEIDERFRQRIYDRVSGGHSDADTKARLLLFAGGLYGLFTDNYKLNVVTHLFDTAFDADDDKAIVKVCGAKDVSVGDRIVFRTKSRDLIREVADELIEDGQREISGLWRVALRNYMSEHSVSDESMCSKLRAAGCNSQAQAISNWIRDDGMIAPQQYRTDVPIIAKVTDDEALKSQLKAVVEAIRNVRSAHQQKAPRLIAKRIRAKAAEVVRQEQADEPVIHLDGDLILVRVAETASKPIPVKYTAANRLVAGDSWPE
;
A
#
# COMPACT_ATOMS: atom_id res chain seq x y z
N MET A 1 -29.57 6.05 2.31
CA MET A 1 -28.60 5.94 1.19
C MET A 1 -29.01 7.09 0.32
N ALA A 2 -28.23 8.17 0.30
CA ALA A 2 -28.58 9.42 -0.34
C ALA A 2 -29.21 9.18 -1.71
N ARG A 3 -30.38 9.75 -1.97
CA ARG A 3 -31.00 9.67 -3.30
C ARG A 3 -30.04 10.33 -4.30
N HIS A 4 -29.42 9.55 -5.17
CA HIS A 4 -28.47 10.04 -6.17
C HIS A 4 -29.17 10.93 -7.21
N LEU A 5 -28.51 12.02 -7.64
CA LEU A 5 -29.00 12.83 -8.76
C LEU A 5 -29.16 11.96 -10.00
N SER A 6 -30.27 12.10 -10.70
CA SER A 6 -30.47 11.51 -12.03
C SER A 6 -30.09 12.49 -13.14
N PHE A 7 -29.98 11.99 -14.37
CA PHE A 7 -29.80 12.87 -15.53
C PHE A 7 -30.99 13.81 -15.77
N ALA A 8 -32.21 13.40 -15.44
CA ALA A 8 -33.39 14.26 -15.54
C ALA A 8 -33.35 15.42 -14.54
N ASP A 9 -32.82 15.18 -13.33
CA ASP A 9 -32.63 16.22 -12.34
C ASP A 9 -31.65 17.29 -12.85
N ARG A 10 -30.55 16.89 -13.51
CA ARG A 10 -29.60 17.85 -14.12
C ARG A 10 -30.27 18.77 -15.15
N GLU A 11 -31.07 18.20 -16.05
CA GLU A 11 -31.74 18.97 -17.10
C GLU A 11 -32.76 19.98 -16.51
N ASN A 12 -33.53 19.55 -15.50
CA ASN A 12 -34.45 20.43 -14.78
C ASN A 12 -33.74 21.56 -14.04
N LEU A 13 -32.59 21.26 -13.40
CA LEU A 13 -31.78 22.25 -12.70
C LEU A 13 -31.22 23.31 -13.67
N LEU A 14 -30.70 22.89 -14.84
CA LEU A 14 -30.19 23.82 -15.86
C LEU A 14 -31.28 24.76 -16.40
N GLN A 15 -32.49 24.23 -16.63
CA GLN A 15 -33.62 25.04 -17.08
C GLN A 15 -34.05 26.08 -16.03
N THR A 16 -33.89 25.77 -14.75
CA THR A 16 -34.23 26.67 -13.63
C THR A 16 -33.27 27.86 -13.54
N ILE A 17 -31.96 27.63 -13.73
CA ILE A 17 -30.96 28.72 -13.76
C ILE A 17 -31.26 29.73 -14.87
N HIS A 18 -31.60 29.24 -16.06
CA HIS A 18 -31.82 30.12 -17.21
C HIS A 18 -32.96 31.13 -16.97
N ASN A 19 -33.91 30.79 -16.10
CA ASN A 19 -34.97 31.69 -15.68
C ASN A 19 -34.46 32.70 -14.63
N LEU A 20 -33.69 32.23 -13.63
CA LEU A 20 -33.15 33.07 -12.55
C LEU A 20 -32.06 34.05 -13.00
N SER A 21 -31.31 33.73 -14.06
CA SER A 21 -30.26 34.61 -14.61
C SER A 21 -30.78 35.94 -15.16
N SER A 22 -32.11 36.11 -15.25
CA SER A 22 -32.79 37.32 -15.73
C SER A 22 -33.26 38.28 -14.62
N GLU A 23 -33.09 37.91 -13.34
CA GLU A 23 -33.50 38.76 -12.21
C GLU A 23 -32.35 39.70 -11.74
N GLU A 24 -32.66 40.97 -11.48
CA GLU A 24 -31.70 41.97 -10.99
C GLU A 24 -31.72 42.06 -9.46
N ILE A 25 -30.73 41.44 -8.81
CA ILE A 25 -30.41 41.60 -7.39
C ILE A 25 -29.09 42.37 -7.26
N ARG A 26 -28.99 43.28 -6.28
CA ARG A 26 -27.73 43.99 -5.99
C ARG A 26 -26.63 43.00 -5.57
N VAL A 27 -25.42 43.21 -6.10
CA VAL A 27 -24.26 42.31 -5.91
C VAL A 27 -23.87 42.19 -4.43
N ASP A 28 -23.77 43.31 -3.71
CA ASP A 28 -23.39 43.34 -2.29
C ASP A 28 -24.35 42.52 -1.40
N VAL A 29 -25.66 42.65 -1.65
CA VAL A 29 -26.68 41.86 -0.93
C VAL A 29 -26.52 40.37 -1.23
N LEU A 30 -26.27 40.02 -2.49
CA LEU A 30 -26.15 38.62 -2.91
C LEU A 30 -24.88 37.96 -2.36
N LEU A 31 -23.75 38.69 -2.32
CA LEU A 31 -22.50 38.22 -1.72
C LEU A 31 -22.66 37.95 -0.22
N LYS A 32 -23.30 38.87 0.50
CA LYS A 32 -23.60 38.69 1.94
C LYS A 32 -24.48 37.47 2.20
N GLN A 33 -25.57 37.31 1.43
CA GLN A 33 -26.43 36.15 1.55
C GLN A 33 -25.70 34.84 1.20
N THR A 34 -24.70 34.89 0.32
CA THR A 34 -23.85 33.73 0.00
C THR A 34 -22.97 33.34 1.19
N GLY A 35 -22.40 34.33 1.90
CA GLY A 35 -21.67 34.12 3.15
C GLY A 35 -22.53 33.50 4.23
N ASP A 36 -23.73 34.05 4.47
CA ASP A 36 -24.70 33.51 5.44
C ASP A 36 -25.11 32.07 5.09
N TRP A 37 -25.35 31.81 3.81
CA TRP A 37 -25.66 30.47 3.33
C TRP A 37 -24.50 29.49 3.57
N ALA A 38 -23.28 29.90 3.25
CA ALA A 38 -22.09 29.09 3.45
C ALA A 38 -21.84 28.76 4.94
N ASN A 39 -22.10 29.70 5.85
CA ASN A 39 -22.03 29.48 7.30
C ASN A 39 -23.00 28.41 7.80
N SER A 40 -24.13 28.22 7.11
CA SER A 40 -25.12 27.18 7.44
C SER A 40 -24.73 25.79 6.93
N LEU A 41 -23.77 25.71 6.00
CA LEU A 41 -23.33 24.46 5.38
C LEU A 41 -22.47 23.66 6.36
N LYS A 42 -22.87 22.42 6.65
CA LYS A 42 -22.06 21.46 7.42
C LYS A 42 -21.56 20.38 6.48
N PRO A 43 -20.35 20.52 5.90
CA PRO A 43 -19.88 19.61 4.85
C PRO A 43 -19.71 18.18 5.39
N GLN A 44 -20.53 17.26 4.89
CA GLN A 44 -20.44 15.84 5.22
C GLN A 44 -19.70 15.04 4.14
N PHE A 45 -19.78 15.49 2.88
CA PHE A 45 -19.15 14.86 1.72
C PHE A 45 -18.26 15.82 0.93
N GLY A 46 -17.62 15.32 -0.14
CA GLY A 46 -16.75 16.13 -1.00
C GLY A 46 -17.49 17.18 -1.84
N PHE A 47 -18.78 16.99 -2.13
CA PHE A 47 -19.52 17.91 -2.99
C PHE A 47 -19.85 19.24 -2.29
N GLU A 48 -20.04 19.26 -0.98
CA GLU A 48 -20.21 20.51 -0.22
C GLU A 48 -18.92 21.36 -0.25
N GLN A 49 -17.75 20.70 -0.27
CA GLN A 49 -16.47 21.40 -0.39
C GLN A 49 -16.28 22.02 -1.78
N ALA A 50 -16.61 21.31 -2.86
CA ALA A 50 -16.55 21.89 -4.20
C ALA A 50 -17.67 22.91 -4.46
N LEU A 51 -18.86 22.71 -3.89
CA LEU A 51 -19.93 23.70 -3.92
C LEU A 51 -19.45 25.02 -3.34
N LEU A 52 -18.84 24.98 -2.16
CA LEU A 52 -18.32 26.19 -1.54
C LEU A 52 -17.18 26.82 -2.36
N ARG A 53 -16.23 26.01 -2.85
CA ARG A 53 -15.15 26.48 -3.74
C ARG A 53 -15.71 27.21 -4.97
N ASN A 54 -16.64 26.56 -5.67
CA ASN A 54 -17.23 27.10 -6.88
C ASN A 54 -18.10 28.33 -6.55
N LEU A 55 -18.78 28.36 -5.40
CA LEU A 55 -19.50 29.54 -4.92
C LEU A 55 -18.55 30.72 -4.67
N THR A 56 -17.42 30.51 -4.01
CA THR A 56 -16.40 31.55 -3.82
C THR A 56 -15.88 32.03 -5.18
N GLN A 57 -15.65 31.13 -6.13
CA GLN A 57 -15.23 31.51 -7.48
C GLN A 57 -16.29 32.32 -8.23
N LEU A 58 -17.56 31.91 -8.17
CA LEU A 58 -18.68 32.65 -8.76
C LEU A 58 -18.88 34.02 -8.11
N ALA A 59 -18.74 34.10 -6.79
CA ALA A 59 -18.79 35.35 -6.04
C ALA A 59 -17.63 36.29 -6.45
N ASN A 60 -16.43 35.74 -6.64
CA ASN A 60 -15.29 36.51 -7.15
C ASN A 60 -15.50 36.97 -8.60
N PHE A 61 -16.05 36.13 -9.48
CA PHE A 61 -16.41 36.54 -10.85
C PHE A 61 -17.44 37.67 -10.84
N LEU A 62 -18.46 37.58 -9.99
CA LEU A 62 -19.47 38.62 -9.86
C LEU A 62 -18.87 39.94 -9.38
N ARG A 63 -17.88 39.88 -8.47
CA ARG A 63 -17.12 41.03 -7.95
C ARG A 63 -16.23 41.67 -9.02
N LEU A 64 -15.45 40.86 -9.75
CA LEU A 64 -14.47 41.35 -10.74
C LEU A 64 -15.11 41.77 -12.08
N HIS A 65 -16.23 41.15 -12.45
CA HIS A 65 -16.86 41.33 -13.77
C HIS A 65 -18.28 41.90 -13.67
N GLU A 66 -18.57 42.71 -12.65
CA GLU A 66 -19.90 43.33 -12.46
C GLU A 66 -20.40 44.05 -13.73
N THR A 67 -19.49 44.61 -14.52
CA THR A 67 -19.78 45.36 -15.76
C THR A 67 -19.95 44.49 -17.02
N ALA A 68 -19.59 43.20 -16.97
CA ALA A 68 -19.75 42.26 -18.07
C ALA A 68 -21.07 41.47 -17.91
N GLU A 69 -22.12 41.94 -18.58
CA GLU A 69 -23.50 41.46 -18.39
C GLU A 69 -23.68 39.95 -18.65
N ASP A 70 -22.90 39.36 -19.54
CA ASP A 70 -22.96 37.93 -19.86
C ASP A 70 -22.39 37.03 -18.75
N ILE A 71 -21.24 37.39 -18.18
CA ILE A 71 -20.57 36.67 -17.07
C ILE A 71 -21.33 36.92 -15.77
N ALA A 72 -21.67 38.18 -15.49
CA ALA A 72 -22.38 38.56 -14.28
C ALA A 72 -23.76 37.90 -14.20
N SER A 73 -24.49 37.76 -15.32
CA SER A 73 -25.80 37.09 -15.36
C SER A 73 -25.71 35.60 -15.00
N ILE A 74 -24.67 34.89 -15.47
CA ILE A 74 -24.46 33.47 -15.17
C ILE A 74 -24.09 33.28 -13.69
N ALA A 75 -23.13 34.06 -13.20
CA ALA A 75 -22.72 34.01 -11.79
C ALA A 75 -23.88 34.35 -10.85
N ARG A 76 -24.62 35.43 -11.15
CA ARG A 76 -25.79 35.87 -10.37
C ARG A 76 -26.88 34.81 -10.34
N GLY A 77 -27.27 34.26 -11.50
CA GLY A 77 -28.31 33.24 -11.57
C GLY A 77 -27.96 31.96 -10.81
N ALA A 78 -26.70 31.53 -10.86
CA ALA A 78 -26.21 30.36 -10.12
C ALA A 78 -26.18 30.59 -8.60
N ILE A 79 -25.62 31.73 -8.15
CA ILE A 79 -25.59 32.08 -6.72
C ILE A 79 -27.02 32.24 -6.19
N GLN A 80 -27.89 32.94 -6.93
CA GLN A 80 -29.28 33.14 -6.55
C GLN A 80 -30.00 31.79 -6.42
N PHE A 81 -29.81 30.85 -7.35
CA PHE A 81 -30.38 29.50 -7.23
C PHE A 81 -29.95 28.82 -5.92
N ILE A 82 -28.67 28.90 -5.59
CA ILE A 82 -28.09 28.22 -4.42
C ILE A 82 -28.61 28.81 -3.10
N VAL A 83 -28.69 30.15 -3.02
CA VAL A 83 -29.13 30.90 -1.84
C VAL A 83 -30.66 30.87 -1.67
N SER A 84 -31.43 31.05 -2.75
CA SER A 84 -32.91 31.10 -2.72
C SER A 84 -33.58 29.74 -2.51
N SER A 85 -32.88 28.63 -2.78
CA SER A 85 -33.34 27.27 -2.47
C SER A 85 -33.31 26.94 -0.95
N HIS A 86 -33.27 27.96 -0.09
CA HIS A 86 -33.55 27.90 1.35
C HIS A 86 -34.85 28.67 1.65
N GLY A 87 -35.97 28.14 1.17
CA GLY A 87 -37.23 28.37 1.87
C GLY A 87 -37.23 27.49 3.13
N PRO A 88 -37.60 27.98 4.32
CA PRO A 88 -37.96 27.08 5.42
C PRO A 88 -39.03 26.12 4.90
N ALA A 89 -39.01 24.88 5.38
CA ALA A 89 -40.08 23.91 5.13
C ALA A 89 -41.43 24.63 5.08
N GLY A 90 -42.14 24.51 3.96
CA GLY A 90 -43.38 25.23 3.77
C GLY A 90 -44.32 24.98 4.94
N ASP A 91 -44.74 26.06 5.59
CA ASP A 91 -45.98 26.12 6.36
C ASP A 91 -47.13 25.85 5.38
N ASP A 92 -47.33 24.57 5.05
CA ASP A 92 -48.57 23.96 4.59
C ASP A 92 -48.25 22.54 4.09
N THR A 93 -47.99 21.61 5.02
CA THR A 93 -48.63 20.29 4.99
C THR A 93 -48.33 19.54 6.29
N SER A 94 -49.43 19.07 6.88
CA SER A 94 -49.57 18.28 8.10
C SER A 94 -48.61 17.09 8.24
N GLU A 95 -48.10 16.95 9.47
CA GLU A 95 -47.85 15.73 10.25
C GLU A 95 -47.51 14.42 9.49
N ALA A 96 -46.33 13.88 9.82
CA ALA A 96 -45.84 12.51 9.67
C ALA A 96 -44.73 12.26 8.62
N VAL A 97 -43.54 12.85 8.78
CA VAL A 97 -42.29 12.34 8.17
C VAL A 97 -41.07 12.73 9.02
N GLU A 98 -40.70 11.94 10.03
CA GLU A 98 -39.46 12.17 10.83
C GLU A 98 -38.27 11.27 10.44
N GLU A 99 -38.39 10.42 9.39
CA GLU A 99 -37.28 9.56 8.92
C GLU A 99 -36.72 9.93 7.53
N ASP A 100 -37.32 10.86 6.78
CA ASP A 100 -37.02 11.11 5.34
C ASP A 100 -36.34 12.47 5.07
N THR A 101 -36.00 13.24 6.12
CA THR A 101 -35.51 14.64 5.99
C THR A 101 -34.02 14.76 5.64
N LEU A 102 -33.19 13.79 6.03
CA LEU A 102 -31.75 13.75 5.71
C LEU A 102 -31.48 13.49 4.23
N ASP A 103 -32.15 12.50 3.63
CA ASP A 103 -31.96 12.13 2.20
C ASP A 103 -32.42 13.28 1.26
N THR A 104 -33.44 14.08 1.66
CA THR A 104 -33.84 15.29 0.90
C THR A 104 -32.82 16.43 0.98
N ALA A 105 -32.19 16.66 2.14
CA ALA A 105 -31.21 17.72 2.31
C ALA A 105 -29.91 17.45 1.52
N GLU A 106 -29.44 16.20 1.52
CA GLU A 106 -28.27 15.75 0.75
C GLU A 106 -28.50 15.86 -0.77
N PHE A 107 -29.70 15.50 -1.24
CA PHE A 107 -30.11 15.67 -2.64
C PHE A 107 -30.05 17.15 -3.08
N HIS A 108 -30.49 18.08 -2.23
CA HIS A 108 -30.45 19.52 -2.51
C HIS A 108 -29.02 20.06 -2.62
N ALA A 109 -28.09 19.60 -1.77
CA ALA A 109 -26.70 20.06 -1.79
C ALA A 109 -25.96 19.59 -3.06
N LEU A 110 -26.26 18.39 -3.54
CA LEU A 110 -25.62 17.86 -4.75
C LEU A 110 -26.12 18.55 -6.03
N GLY A 111 -27.42 18.87 -6.11
CA GLY A 111 -27.97 19.70 -7.19
C GLY A 111 -27.34 21.09 -7.22
N LYS A 112 -27.14 21.71 -6.05
CA LYS A 112 -26.43 22.99 -5.91
C LYS A 112 -24.97 22.89 -6.37
N ALA A 113 -24.25 21.82 -5.99
CA ALA A 113 -22.87 21.60 -6.39
C ALA A 113 -22.72 21.48 -7.91
N PHE A 114 -23.62 20.75 -8.56
CA PHE A 114 -23.68 20.64 -10.02
C PHE A 114 -23.90 22.01 -10.68
N ILE A 115 -24.86 22.79 -10.19
CA ILE A 115 -25.13 24.15 -10.70
C ILE A 115 -23.90 25.06 -10.57
N ALA A 116 -23.25 25.06 -9.41
CA ALA A 116 -22.06 25.86 -9.21
C ALA A 116 -20.93 25.47 -10.17
N SER A 117 -20.68 24.16 -10.34
CA SER A 117 -19.70 23.64 -11.30
C SER A 117 -20.02 24.00 -12.75
N TYR A 118 -21.29 23.89 -13.16
CA TYR A 118 -21.73 24.23 -14.51
C TYR A 118 -21.52 25.72 -14.80
N ALA A 119 -21.91 26.60 -13.87
CA ALA A 119 -21.76 28.04 -14.04
C ALA A 119 -20.29 28.46 -14.17
N VAL A 120 -19.40 27.92 -13.33
CA VAL A 120 -17.95 28.15 -13.43
C VAL A 120 -17.42 27.69 -14.79
N HIS A 121 -17.81 26.49 -15.24
CA HIS A 121 -17.42 25.96 -16.55
C HIS A 121 -17.86 26.86 -17.70
N GLU A 122 -19.12 27.30 -17.70
CA GLU A 122 -19.68 28.17 -18.73
C GLU A 122 -19.02 29.56 -18.77
N ILE A 123 -18.64 30.11 -17.61
CA ILE A 123 -17.88 31.37 -17.53
C ILE A 123 -16.48 31.18 -18.11
N ALA A 124 -15.74 30.13 -17.72
CA ALA A 124 -14.41 29.85 -18.24
C ALA A 124 -14.40 29.70 -19.76
N VAL A 125 -15.37 28.97 -20.32
CA VAL A 125 -15.53 28.80 -21.78
C VAL A 125 -15.74 30.16 -22.49
N ARG A 126 -16.51 31.09 -21.89
CA ARG A 126 -16.75 32.43 -22.45
C ARG A 126 -15.51 33.32 -22.38
N LEU A 127 -14.74 33.20 -21.31
CA LEU A 127 -13.47 33.92 -21.15
C LEU A 127 -12.35 33.37 -22.04
N GLY A 128 -12.57 32.21 -22.70
CA GLY A 128 -11.53 31.53 -23.46
C GLY A 128 -10.43 30.94 -22.58
N GLU A 129 -10.72 30.80 -21.28
CA GLU A 129 -9.82 30.23 -20.30
C GLU A 129 -9.94 28.70 -20.32
N PRO A 130 -8.84 27.97 -20.01
CA PRO A 130 -8.96 26.55 -19.75
C PRO A 130 -9.96 26.34 -18.60
N VAL A 131 -10.74 25.28 -18.68
CA VAL A 131 -11.63 24.85 -17.59
C VAL A 131 -10.77 24.24 -16.49
N ALA A 132 -10.01 25.09 -15.82
CA ALA A 132 -9.16 24.79 -14.69
C ALA A 132 -9.68 25.54 -13.47
N TYR A 133 -9.36 25.03 -12.28
CA TYR A 133 -9.63 25.80 -11.07
C TYR A 133 -8.64 26.96 -11.01
N HIS A 134 -9.17 28.18 -10.97
CA HIS A 134 -8.42 29.37 -10.62
C HIS A 134 -8.80 29.75 -9.19
N PRO A 135 -7.85 29.80 -8.24
CA PRO A 135 -8.14 30.29 -6.91
C PRO A 135 -8.69 31.73 -7.00
N PRO A 136 -9.64 32.11 -6.14
CA PRO A 136 -10.13 33.48 -6.09
C PRO A 136 -8.94 34.43 -5.91
N ALA A 137 -8.75 35.35 -6.87
CA ALA A 137 -7.66 36.30 -6.85
C ALA A 137 -8.13 37.64 -6.26
N ILE A 138 -7.24 38.25 -5.48
CA ILE A 138 -7.32 39.67 -5.12
C ILE A 138 -6.73 40.50 -6.27
N THR A 139 -7.21 41.73 -6.43
CA THR A 139 -6.67 42.65 -7.44
C THR A 139 -5.29 43.18 -7.03
N GLU A 140 -4.50 43.70 -7.97
CA GLU A 140 -3.19 44.31 -7.65
C GLU A 140 -3.34 45.47 -6.64
N ASP A 141 -4.43 46.23 -6.71
CA ASP A 141 -4.73 47.32 -5.78
C ASP A 141 -5.07 46.80 -4.38
N GLU A 142 -5.87 45.73 -4.28
CA GLU A 142 -6.20 45.05 -3.02
C GLU A 142 -4.96 44.45 -2.36
N GLN A 143 -4.14 43.74 -3.15
CA GLN A 143 -2.88 43.17 -2.67
C GLN A 143 -1.99 44.24 -2.07
N LYS A 144 -1.78 45.34 -2.80
CA LYS A 144 -0.96 46.45 -2.32
C LYS A 144 -1.51 47.07 -1.04
N SER A 145 -2.83 47.25 -0.96
CA SER A 145 -3.49 47.77 0.24
C SER A 145 -3.30 46.83 1.44
N ALA A 146 -3.45 45.52 1.23
CA ALA A 146 -3.26 44.50 2.25
C ALA A 146 -1.81 44.49 2.78
N GLU A 147 -0.83 44.55 1.87
CA GLU A 147 0.60 44.61 2.20
C GLU A 147 0.93 45.87 3.04
N GLU A 148 0.43 47.04 2.64
CA GLU A 148 0.63 48.30 3.38
C GLU A 148 0.04 48.24 4.81
N ILE A 149 -1.15 47.65 4.97
CA ILE A 149 -1.79 47.47 6.28
C ILE A 149 -1.00 46.44 7.11
N PHE A 150 -0.59 45.32 6.52
CA PHE A 150 0.19 44.27 7.19
C PHE A 150 1.54 44.80 7.70
N GLU A 151 2.28 45.57 6.89
CA GLU A 151 3.53 46.20 7.32
C GLU A 151 3.30 47.14 8.51
N ARG A 152 2.25 47.97 8.46
CA ARG A 152 1.88 48.88 9.55
C ARG A 152 1.54 48.13 10.83
N LEU A 153 0.76 47.05 10.74
CA LEU A 153 0.32 46.26 11.90
C LEU A 153 1.45 45.42 12.52
N SER A 154 2.43 45.00 11.70
CA SER A 154 3.62 44.29 12.16
C SER A 154 4.48 45.12 13.12
N LEU A 155 4.50 46.44 12.94
CA LEU A 155 5.32 47.38 13.74
C LEU A 155 4.72 47.76 15.09
N LEU A 156 3.48 47.35 15.39
CA LEU A 156 2.83 47.72 16.65
C LEU A 156 3.27 46.80 17.80
N ASP A 157 3.47 47.36 18.99
CA ASP A 157 3.68 46.57 20.21
C ASP A 157 2.34 46.08 20.80
N GLY A 158 2.32 44.92 21.47
CA GLY A 158 1.09 44.39 22.05
C GLY A 158 1.25 43.11 22.87
N CYS A 159 0.19 42.71 23.56
CA CYS A 159 0.13 41.49 24.35
C CYS A 159 -0.22 40.30 23.45
N ASP A 160 0.72 39.38 23.26
CA ASP A 160 0.52 38.18 22.43
C ASP A 160 -0.61 37.29 22.95
N VAL A 161 -0.85 37.25 24.26
CA VAL A 161 -1.92 36.45 24.87
C VAL A 161 -3.31 36.98 24.48
N GLU A 162 -3.52 38.29 24.56
CA GLU A 162 -4.81 38.92 24.20
C GLU A 162 -5.09 38.80 22.70
N LEU A 163 -4.06 38.96 21.86
CA LEU A 163 -4.18 38.74 20.42
C LEU A 163 -4.56 37.30 20.10
N ILE A 164 -3.89 36.33 20.73
CA ILE A 164 -4.18 34.89 20.56
C ILE A 164 -5.63 34.57 20.94
N ASP A 165 -6.16 35.16 22.01
CA ASP A 165 -7.55 34.91 22.43
C ASP A 165 -8.57 35.55 21.46
N ARG A 166 -8.31 36.77 20.98
CA ARG A 166 -9.14 37.39 19.91
C ARG A 166 -9.13 36.59 18.61
N VAL A 167 -7.96 36.09 18.19
CA VAL A 167 -7.85 35.24 16.99
C VAL A 167 -8.67 33.96 17.17
N LYS A 168 -8.68 33.34 18.36
CA LYS A 168 -9.52 32.17 18.61
C LYS A 168 -11.00 32.50 18.48
N GLU A 169 -11.44 33.65 19.01
CA GLU A 169 -12.84 34.10 18.87
C GLU A 169 -13.24 34.26 17.40
N ASN A 170 -12.40 34.88 16.56
CA ASN A 170 -12.63 34.98 15.11
C ASN A 170 -12.62 33.60 14.42
N LEU A 171 -11.70 32.71 14.79
CA LEU A 171 -11.67 31.35 14.26
C LEU A 171 -12.91 30.52 14.65
N ASP A 172 -13.45 30.73 15.85
CA ASP A 172 -14.67 30.08 16.32
C ASP A 172 -15.90 30.61 15.55
N ALA A 173 -15.94 31.91 15.25
CA ALA A 173 -16.97 32.50 14.39
C ALA A 173 -16.93 31.91 12.97
N LEU A 174 -15.74 31.60 12.47
CA LEU A 174 -15.50 30.98 11.16
C LEU A 174 -15.59 29.45 11.17
N GLN A 175 -15.85 28.82 12.32
CA GLN A 175 -15.77 27.36 12.46
C GLN A 175 -16.74 26.62 11.50
N GLY A 176 -17.90 27.21 11.21
CA GLY A 176 -18.86 26.67 10.22
C GLY A 176 -18.30 26.66 8.79
N LEU A 177 -17.42 27.59 8.47
CA LEU A 177 -16.75 27.72 7.17
C LEU A 177 -15.40 26.99 7.13
N ALA A 178 -14.72 26.85 8.26
CA ALA A 178 -13.35 26.35 8.38
C ALA A 178 -13.17 24.85 8.07
N GLU A 179 -14.23 24.10 7.77
CA GLU A 179 -14.14 22.69 7.33
C GLU A 179 -13.88 22.55 5.81
N CYS A 180 -13.86 23.65 5.06
CA CYS A 180 -13.59 23.67 3.62
C CYS A 180 -12.12 23.99 3.29
N GLY A 181 -11.58 23.48 2.17
CA GLY A 181 -10.13 23.48 1.87
C GLY A 181 -9.37 24.79 2.11
N PHE A 182 -9.77 25.90 1.49
CA PHE A 182 -9.00 27.16 1.58
C PHE A 182 -9.19 27.89 2.92
N LEU A 183 -10.39 27.92 3.50
CA LEU A 183 -10.62 28.51 4.84
C LEU A 183 -10.06 27.61 5.95
N LYS A 184 -9.97 26.29 5.73
CA LYS A 184 -9.23 25.37 6.60
C LYS A 184 -7.73 25.69 6.56
N ARG A 185 -7.19 26.02 5.38
CA ARG A 185 -5.80 26.50 5.25
C ARG A 185 -5.61 27.82 5.99
N MET A 186 -6.53 28.77 5.87
CA MET A 186 -6.53 30.02 6.65
C MET A 186 -6.51 29.75 8.17
N SER A 187 -7.43 28.93 8.67
CA SER A 187 -7.49 28.52 10.08
C SER A 187 -6.19 27.87 10.56
N ASN A 188 -5.62 26.98 9.75
CA ASN A 188 -4.36 26.31 10.06
C ASN A 188 -3.16 27.27 10.01
N ASN A 189 -3.14 28.23 9.08
CA ASN A 189 -2.12 29.26 9.00
C ASN A 189 -2.17 30.14 10.26
N ALA A 190 -3.34 30.62 10.65
CA ALA A 190 -3.54 31.36 11.90
C ALA A 190 -3.06 30.56 13.12
N LYS A 191 -3.49 29.29 13.27
CA LYS A 191 -3.04 28.39 14.35
C LYS A 191 -1.53 28.19 14.37
N THR A 192 -0.91 28.08 13.19
CA THR A 192 0.55 27.92 13.06
C THR A 192 1.27 29.18 13.52
N LEU A 193 0.82 30.36 13.10
CA LEU A 193 1.38 31.64 13.53
C LEU A 193 1.17 31.89 15.04
N MET A 194 0.04 31.47 15.60
CA MET A 194 -0.16 31.47 17.06
C MET A 194 0.88 30.60 17.76
N GLY A 195 1.20 29.43 17.19
CA GLY A 195 2.28 28.57 17.67
C GLY A 195 3.66 29.22 17.59
N VAL A 196 3.93 30.02 16.55
CA VAL A 196 5.18 30.80 16.43
C VAL A 196 5.30 31.82 17.56
N LEU A 197 4.22 32.53 17.91
CA LEU A 197 4.22 33.48 19.03
C LEU A 197 4.44 32.78 20.38
N GLN A 198 3.93 31.55 20.53
CA GLN A 198 4.06 30.76 21.77
C GLN A 198 5.42 30.04 21.90
N ASP A 199 6.16 29.86 20.81
CA ASP A 199 7.42 29.13 20.81
C ASP A 199 8.59 30.03 21.25
N PRO A 200 9.23 29.74 22.41
CA PRO A 200 10.34 30.55 22.90
C PRO A 200 11.62 30.42 22.06
N THR A 201 11.70 29.44 21.15
CA THR A 201 12.88 29.19 20.31
C THR A 201 12.87 29.96 18.98
N ARG A 202 11.77 30.63 18.65
CA ARG A 202 11.60 31.41 17.41
C ARG A 202 12.27 32.77 17.47
N SER A 203 12.68 33.28 16.30
CA SER A 203 13.31 34.59 16.17
C SER A 203 12.30 35.70 16.49
N GLU A 204 12.78 36.88 16.92
CA GLU A 204 11.87 38.02 17.14
C GLU A 204 11.29 38.54 15.82
N ASP A 205 12.02 38.42 14.71
CA ASP A 205 11.51 38.77 13.37
C ASP A 205 10.35 37.85 12.94
N ASP A 206 10.46 36.54 13.22
CA ASP A 206 9.38 35.56 12.99
C ASP A 206 8.13 35.94 13.80
N LYS A 207 8.32 36.37 15.06
CA LYS A 207 7.22 36.78 15.94
C LYS A 207 6.60 38.10 15.51
N ILE A 208 7.39 39.07 15.06
CA ILE A 208 6.90 40.34 14.50
C ILE A 208 6.00 40.07 13.29
N CYS A 209 6.48 39.23 12.36
CA CYS A 209 5.74 38.81 11.19
C CYS A 209 4.42 38.10 11.57
N ALA A 210 4.49 37.10 12.46
CA ALA A 210 3.32 36.37 12.93
C ALA A 210 2.30 37.30 13.63
N ARG A 211 2.78 38.24 14.45
CA ARG A 211 1.93 39.21 15.16
C ARG A 211 1.23 40.15 14.19
N GLY A 212 1.92 40.66 13.18
CA GLY A 212 1.34 41.51 12.15
C GLY A 212 0.20 40.84 11.39
N ALA A 213 0.43 39.59 10.97
CA ALA A 213 -0.55 38.83 10.19
C ALA A 213 -1.78 38.46 11.03
N LEU A 214 -1.54 38.05 12.29
CA LEU A 214 -2.63 37.75 13.21
C LEU A 214 -3.42 38.99 13.61
N ARG A 215 -2.82 40.18 13.65
CA ARG A 215 -3.56 41.43 13.86
C ARG A 215 -4.42 41.80 12.66
N TYR A 216 -3.88 41.63 11.45
CA TYR A 216 -4.62 41.84 10.21
C TYR A 216 -5.93 41.05 10.26
N PHE A 217 -5.82 39.76 10.60
CA PHE A 217 -6.95 38.82 10.71
C PHE A 217 -8.02 39.14 11.76
N VAL A 218 -7.82 40.14 12.62
CA VAL A 218 -8.85 40.57 13.59
C VAL A 218 -9.24 42.04 13.42
N GLU A 219 -8.89 42.64 12.29
CA GLU A 219 -9.29 44.01 11.96
C GLU A 219 -10.50 43.96 11.02
N ASP A 220 -11.60 44.63 11.39
CA ASP A 220 -12.86 44.55 10.62
C ASP A 220 -12.88 45.46 9.36
N ASP A 221 -11.89 46.34 9.19
CA ASP A 221 -11.78 47.30 8.08
C ASP A 221 -10.39 47.20 7.42
N ASP A 222 -10.21 46.11 6.69
CA ASP A 222 -9.01 45.72 5.96
C ASP A 222 -9.16 46.00 4.44
N ALA A 223 -8.34 45.34 3.60
CA ALA A 223 -8.33 45.64 2.16
C ALA A 223 -9.61 45.17 1.46
N ILE A 224 -10.27 44.12 1.97
CA ILE A 224 -11.55 43.63 1.47
C ILE A 224 -12.52 43.42 2.63
N ASN A 225 -13.45 44.36 2.79
CA ASN A 225 -14.39 44.36 3.90
C ASN A 225 -15.10 43.00 4.13
N ASP A 226 -14.93 42.47 5.34
CA ASP A 226 -15.49 41.21 5.84
C ASP A 226 -17.03 41.09 5.72
N ASP A 227 -17.78 42.21 5.69
CA ASP A 227 -19.23 42.19 5.48
C ASP A 227 -19.66 41.64 4.09
N LEU A 228 -18.72 41.49 3.16
CA LEU A 228 -18.93 40.86 1.84
C LEU A 228 -19.02 39.33 1.90
N GLY A 229 -18.92 38.72 3.08
CA GLY A 229 -19.06 37.28 3.27
C GLY A 229 -17.79 36.52 2.86
N LEU A 230 -17.92 35.43 2.08
CA LEU A 230 -16.79 34.55 1.73
C LEU A 230 -15.61 35.25 1.05
N ILE A 231 -15.87 36.37 0.39
CA ILE A 231 -14.86 37.11 -0.39
C ILE A 231 -14.12 38.14 0.47
N GLY A 232 -14.67 38.52 1.63
CA GLY A 232 -14.00 39.39 2.61
C GLY A 232 -12.63 38.83 2.96
N TYR A 233 -12.61 37.59 3.47
CA TYR A 233 -11.42 36.85 3.90
C TYR A 233 -10.34 36.51 2.83
N LEU A 234 -10.41 37.02 1.60
CA LEU A 234 -9.40 36.68 0.58
C LEU A 234 -8.05 37.37 0.85
N ASP A 235 -8.06 38.62 1.30
CA ASP A 235 -6.87 39.35 1.70
C ASP A 235 -6.30 38.82 3.02
N ASP A 236 -7.14 38.41 3.98
CA ASP A 236 -6.72 37.67 5.18
C ASP A 236 -5.93 36.41 4.85
N LEU A 237 -6.49 35.59 3.95
CA LEU A 237 -5.83 34.38 3.50
C LEU A 237 -4.47 34.70 2.87
N PHE A 238 -4.42 35.73 2.03
CA PHE A 238 -3.20 36.20 1.40
C PHE A 238 -2.14 36.64 2.44
N ILE A 239 -2.52 37.45 3.43
CA ILE A 239 -1.61 37.93 4.47
C ILE A 239 -1.14 36.82 5.40
N LEU A 240 -2.05 35.94 5.84
CA LEU A 240 -1.69 34.78 6.66
C LEU A 240 -0.77 33.81 5.90
N GLN A 241 -1.00 33.62 4.60
CA GLN A 241 -0.13 32.80 3.75
C GLN A 241 1.25 33.45 3.58
N THR A 242 1.30 34.73 3.25
CA THR A 242 2.54 35.51 3.12
C THR A 242 3.39 35.43 4.40
N ALA A 243 2.76 35.59 5.57
CA ALA A 243 3.46 35.48 6.85
C ALA A 243 3.98 34.06 7.12
N ILE A 244 3.22 33.02 6.75
CA ILE A 244 3.67 31.63 6.85
C ILE A 244 4.89 31.39 5.96
N ASP A 245 4.92 31.95 4.76
CA ASP A 245 6.03 31.76 3.82
C ASP A 245 7.30 32.46 4.32
N LEU A 246 7.16 33.63 4.96
CA LEU A 246 8.27 34.32 5.63
C LEU A 246 8.82 33.53 6.84
N VAL A 247 7.95 32.93 7.65
CA VAL A 247 8.32 32.23 8.90
C VAL A 247 8.69 30.74 8.67
N SER A 248 8.22 30.15 7.56
CA SER A 248 8.38 28.73 7.24
C SER A 248 8.42 28.48 5.70
N PRO A 249 9.49 28.92 5.01
CA PRO A 249 9.61 28.87 3.54
C PRO A 249 9.67 27.45 2.94
N LEU A 250 9.77 26.40 3.77
CA LEU A 250 9.68 25.01 3.29
C LEU A 250 8.28 24.63 2.80
N ARG A 251 7.24 25.37 3.21
CA ARG A 251 5.84 25.08 2.87
C ARG A 251 5.45 25.65 1.51
N GLU A 252 6.08 26.74 1.09
CA GLU A 252 5.82 27.45 -0.16
C GLU A 252 5.90 26.52 -1.40
N PRO A 253 6.97 25.73 -1.63
CA PRO A 253 7.04 24.86 -2.82
C PRO A 253 6.02 23.72 -2.83
N LEU A 254 5.60 23.26 -1.64
CA LEU A 254 4.59 22.20 -1.52
C LEU A 254 3.19 22.76 -1.80
N ILE A 255 2.88 23.98 -1.35
CA ILE A 255 1.61 24.63 -1.67
C ILE A 255 1.55 24.97 -3.15
N GLU A 256 2.63 25.52 -3.71
CA GLU A 256 2.70 25.82 -5.13
C GLU A 256 2.46 24.57 -5.98
N LEU A 257 3.12 23.45 -5.64
CA LEU A 257 2.88 22.17 -6.31
C LEU A 257 1.45 21.65 -6.11
N LEU A 258 0.89 21.78 -4.91
CA LEU A 258 -0.49 21.38 -4.61
C LEU A 258 -1.49 22.13 -5.50
N ASP A 259 -1.31 23.44 -5.62
CA ASP A 259 -2.18 24.30 -6.42
C ASP A 259 -2.02 24.01 -7.93
N HIS A 260 -0.79 23.75 -8.41
CA HIS A 260 -0.55 23.28 -9.78
C HIS A 260 -1.22 21.94 -10.09
N VAL A 261 -1.12 20.97 -9.17
CA VAL A 261 -1.74 19.64 -9.33
C VAL A 261 -3.25 19.74 -9.40
N VAL A 262 -3.86 20.54 -8.51
CA VAL A 262 -5.31 20.77 -8.51
C VAL A 262 -5.72 21.58 -9.74
N GLY A 263 -4.87 22.48 -10.25
CA GLY A 263 -5.10 23.20 -11.49
C GLY A 263 -5.22 22.26 -12.70
N VAL A 264 -4.30 21.30 -12.83
CA VAL A 264 -4.30 20.31 -13.93
C VAL A 264 -5.38 19.24 -13.72
N TRP A 265 -5.58 18.78 -12.50
CA TRP A 265 -6.56 17.75 -12.13
C TRP A 265 -7.57 18.27 -11.07
N PRO A 266 -8.55 19.13 -11.45
CA PRO A 266 -9.49 19.75 -10.51
C PRO A 266 -10.39 18.76 -9.77
N PHE A 267 -10.52 17.55 -10.31
CA PHE A 267 -11.29 16.46 -9.71
C PHE A 267 -10.69 15.93 -8.41
N LEU A 268 -9.41 16.20 -8.13
CA LEU A 268 -8.76 15.75 -6.90
C LEU A 268 -9.39 16.37 -5.64
N ASN A 269 -9.90 17.60 -5.74
CA ASN A 269 -10.68 18.22 -4.65
C ASN A 269 -12.02 17.53 -4.41
N MET A 270 -12.52 16.80 -5.42
CA MET A 270 -13.75 16.02 -5.36
C MET A 270 -13.50 14.54 -5.08
N LEU A 271 -12.25 14.12 -4.91
CA LEU A 271 -11.94 12.72 -4.70
C LEU A 271 -12.30 12.33 -3.26
N THR A 272 -13.41 11.60 -3.12
CA THR A 272 -13.87 11.04 -1.85
C THR A 272 -13.94 9.53 -1.94
N LEU A 273 -13.18 8.83 -1.11
CA LEU A 273 -13.14 7.36 -1.08
C LEU A 273 -13.72 6.85 0.23
N ASP A 274 -14.43 5.73 0.16
CA ASP A 274 -14.95 5.00 1.32
C ASP A 274 -14.44 3.57 1.27
N ASP A 275 -13.66 3.17 2.28
CA ASP A 275 -13.11 1.83 2.44
C ASP A 275 -13.85 0.99 3.50
N GLY A 276 -15.10 1.36 3.80
CA GLY A 276 -15.95 0.74 4.82
C GLY A 276 -15.93 1.46 6.16
N SER A 277 -15.20 2.57 6.27
CA SER A 277 -15.16 3.44 7.46
C SER A 277 -15.93 4.74 7.30
N GLY A 278 -16.57 4.94 6.15
CA GLY A 278 -17.23 6.17 5.77
C GLY A 278 -16.42 6.96 4.74
N PRO A 279 -17.07 7.93 4.09
CA PRO A 279 -16.46 8.74 3.04
C PRO A 279 -15.34 9.62 3.61
N ARG A 280 -14.19 9.64 2.93
CA ARG A 280 -13.01 10.44 3.29
C ARG A 280 -12.50 11.20 2.06
N PRO A 281 -12.30 12.54 2.17
CA PRO A 281 -11.64 13.30 1.11
C PRO A 281 -10.16 12.90 1.01
N ALA A 282 -9.58 13.06 -0.18
CA ALA A 282 -8.14 12.88 -0.39
C ALA A 282 -7.34 13.85 0.49
N SER A 283 -6.32 13.35 1.19
CA SER A 283 -5.38 14.19 1.94
C SER A 283 -4.45 14.98 1.01
N GLU A 284 -3.89 16.10 1.49
CA GLU A 284 -2.85 16.83 0.74
C GLU A 284 -1.66 15.92 0.42
N PHE A 285 -1.36 14.96 1.29
CA PHE A 285 -0.37 13.92 1.02
C PHE A 285 -0.71 13.09 -0.23
N ALA A 286 -1.95 12.60 -0.35
CA ALA A 286 -2.37 11.84 -1.53
C ALA A 286 -2.39 12.71 -2.80
N ILE A 287 -2.86 13.96 -2.71
CA ILE A 287 -2.93 14.91 -3.82
C ILE A 287 -1.51 15.24 -4.32
N LEU A 288 -0.58 15.60 -3.43
CA LEU A 288 0.81 15.91 -3.79
C LEU A 288 1.54 14.74 -4.43
N ASN A 289 1.34 13.53 -3.90
CA ASN A 289 1.93 12.34 -4.52
C ASN A 289 1.31 12.03 -5.90
N SER A 290 0.07 12.47 -6.16
CA SER A 290 -0.57 12.32 -7.48
C SER A 290 0.16 13.09 -8.58
N ALA A 291 0.86 14.18 -8.23
CA ALA A 291 1.76 14.91 -9.14
C ALA A 291 2.78 14.00 -9.82
N LEU A 292 3.27 12.97 -9.11
CA LEU A 292 4.24 12.01 -9.63
C LEU A 292 3.67 11.10 -10.73
N SER A 293 2.35 11.03 -10.84
CA SER A 293 1.66 10.25 -11.85
C SER A 293 1.09 11.08 -13.01
N CYS A 294 1.29 12.41 -12.98
CA CYS A 294 0.85 13.35 -13.99
C CYS A 294 2.00 13.65 -14.96
N GLY A 295 1.82 13.35 -16.25
CA GLY A 295 2.82 13.65 -17.28
C GLY A 295 3.10 15.14 -17.41
N ASP A 296 2.05 15.96 -17.45
CA ASP A 296 2.14 17.41 -17.68
C ASP A 296 2.92 18.20 -16.62
N LEU A 297 3.05 17.65 -15.42
CA LEU A 297 3.74 18.32 -14.30
C LEU A 297 5.20 17.89 -14.19
N ARG A 298 5.58 16.77 -14.82
CA ARG A 298 6.91 16.16 -14.66
C ARG A 298 7.84 16.59 -15.78
N SER A 299 9.13 16.68 -15.46
CA SER A 299 10.17 16.78 -16.48
C SER A 299 10.24 15.51 -17.32
N ASP A 300 10.36 15.67 -18.64
CA ASP A 300 10.67 14.58 -19.59
C ASP A 300 11.97 13.85 -19.23
N ASP A 301 12.91 14.51 -18.56
CA ASP A 301 14.19 13.93 -18.11
C ASP A 301 14.04 13.07 -16.84
N ALA A 302 12.88 13.12 -16.18
CA ALA A 302 12.57 12.40 -14.95
C ALA A 302 11.78 11.10 -15.22
N ILE A 303 12.12 10.37 -16.29
CA ILE A 303 11.46 9.10 -16.70
C ILE A 303 11.35 8.13 -15.52
N ASN A 304 12.42 8.03 -14.71
CA ASN A 304 12.44 7.21 -13.50
C ASN A 304 12.36 8.07 -12.26
N THR A 305 11.27 7.95 -11.53
CA THR A 305 11.09 8.63 -10.26
C THR A 305 10.89 7.62 -9.13
N MET A 306 11.57 7.84 -8.01
CA MET A 306 11.43 7.04 -6.80
C MET A 306 10.76 7.87 -5.71
N LEU A 307 9.59 7.43 -5.27
CA LEU A 307 8.87 7.92 -4.11
C LEU A 307 9.28 7.09 -2.89
N ILE A 308 9.89 7.75 -1.92
CA ILE A 308 10.21 7.19 -0.61
C ILE A 308 9.27 7.79 0.42
N ALA A 309 8.31 6.99 0.86
CA ALA A 309 7.36 7.34 1.91
C ALA A 309 7.72 6.57 3.21
N PRO A 310 7.31 7.05 4.40
CA PRO A 310 7.56 6.29 5.63
C PRO A 310 6.96 4.87 5.55
N GLU A 311 5.77 4.76 4.95
CA GLU A 311 5.07 3.51 4.66
C GLU A 311 4.44 3.62 3.27
N THR A 312 4.20 2.48 2.59
CA THR A 312 3.64 2.46 1.23
C THR A 312 2.13 2.20 1.22
N GLY A 313 1.64 1.25 2.02
CA GLY A 313 0.20 0.95 2.10
C GLY A 313 -0.47 0.82 0.72
N PRO A 314 -1.70 1.35 0.51
CA PRO A 314 -2.39 1.30 -0.77
C PRO A 314 -1.95 2.40 -1.76
N ILE A 315 -0.89 3.18 -1.49
CA ILE A 315 -0.56 4.38 -2.29
C ILE A 315 -0.30 4.04 -3.77
N ALA A 316 0.28 2.87 -4.09
CA ALA A 316 0.50 2.45 -5.47
C ALA A 316 -0.83 2.29 -6.25
N ILE A 317 -1.85 1.73 -5.59
CA ILE A 317 -3.20 1.57 -6.17
C ILE A 317 -3.85 2.94 -6.33
N LEU A 318 -3.75 3.79 -5.31
CA LEU A 318 -4.32 5.14 -5.32
C LEU A 318 -3.74 5.99 -6.44
N LEU A 319 -2.41 5.98 -6.63
CA LEU A 319 -1.76 6.72 -7.70
C LEU A 319 -2.09 6.14 -9.08
N GLY A 320 -2.18 4.82 -9.22
CA GLY A 320 -2.64 4.20 -10.47
C GLY A 320 -4.08 4.56 -10.82
N PHE A 321 -4.95 4.60 -9.81
CA PHE A 321 -6.34 5.02 -9.96
C PHE A 321 -6.44 6.50 -10.34
N VAL A 322 -5.75 7.40 -9.63
CA VAL A 322 -5.75 8.85 -9.93
C VAL A 322 -5.16 9.15 -11.31
N SER A 323 -4.06 8.51 -11.69
CA SER A 323 -3.48 8.63 -13.04
C SER A 323 -4.47 8.21 -14.12
N THR A 324 -5.23 7.14 -13.88
CA THR A 324 -6.29 6.69 -14.80
C THR A 324 -7.47 7.67 -14.85
N LEU A 325 -7.81 8.31 -13.73
CA LEU A 325 -8.78 9.40 -13.71
C LEU A 325 -8.28 10.62 -14.48
N GLY A 326 -6.98 10.91 -14.43
CA GLY A 326 -6.32 11.92 -15.27
C GLY A 326 -6.51 11.62 -16.76
N LEU A 327 -6.21 10.40 -17.21
CA LEU A 327 -6.47 9.96 -18.58
C LEU A 327 -7.96 10.07 -18.96
N ALA A 328 -8.87 9.75 -18.03
CA ALA A 328 -10.31 9.89 -18.25
C ALA A 328 -10.77 11.35 -18.34
N HIS A 329 -10.14 12.24 -17.56
CA HIS A 329 -10.36 13.68 -17.58
C HIS A 329 -9.86 14.27 -18.91
N GLU A 330 -8.66 13.90 -19.35
CA GLU A 330 -8.07 14.29 -20.64
C GLU A 330 -8.88 13.77 -21.84
N ALA A 331 -9.36 12.52 -21.76
CA ALA A 331 -10.25 11.95 -22.78
C ALA A 331 -11.65 12.61 -22.78
N GLY A 332 -12.02 13.31 -21.69
CA GLY A 332 -13.40 13.55 -21.28
C GLY A 332 -13.83 15.01 -21.12
N LEU A 333 -13.65 15.84 -22.16
CA LEU A 333 -14.62 16.87 -22.58
C LEU A 333 -15.02 16.72 -24.06
N ARG A 334 -14.73 15.58 -24.70
CA ARG A 334 -15.16 15.34 -26.09
C ARG A 334 -16.68 15.13 -26.14
N GLN A 335 -17.38 16.02 -26.82
CA GLN A 335 -18.77 15.79 -27.22
C GLN A 335 -18.82 14.54 -28.09
N LEU A 336 -19.63 13.55 -27.71
CA LEU A 336 -19.97 12.44 -28.59
C LEU A 336 -20.64 13.03 -29.82
N THR A 337 -19.96 12.92 -30.95
CA THR A 337 -20.45 13.40 -32.25
C THR A 337 -21.11 12.27 -33.03
N GLU A 338 -21.71 12.62 -34.17
CA GLU A 338 -22.27 11.63 -35.10
C GLU A 338 -21.23 10.61 -35.61
N LYS A 339 -19.94 10.90 -35.49
CA LYS A 339 -18.85 9.99 -35.90
C LYS A 339 -18.53 8.90 -34.87
N SER A 340 -19.08 9.00 -33.66
CA SER A 340 -18.76 8.10 -32.54
C SER A 340 -19.42 6.73 -32.68
N PHE A 341 -20.45 6.61 -33.52
CA PHE A 341 -21.22 5.38 -33.71
C PHE A 341 -21.44 5.08 -35.18
N SER A 342 -21.34 3.80 -35.54
CA SER A 342 -21.60 3.31 -36.90
C SER A 342 -22.93 2.55 -36.96
N PRO A 343 -23.75 2.73 -38.02
CA PRO A 343 -24.95 1.92 -38.22
C PRO A 343 -24.65 0.41 -38.18
N GLY A 344 -25.50 -0.36 -37.49
CA GLY A 344 -25.32 -1.80 -37.24
C GLY A 344 -24.47 -2.14 -36.02
N GLN A 345 -23.83 -1.17 -35.37
CA GLN A 345 -23.04 -1.37 -34.15
C GLN A 345 -23.95 -1.74 -32.98
N LYS A 346 -23.55 -2.76 -32.19
CA LYS A 346 -24.23 -3.08 -30.94
C LYS A 346 -23.80 -2.08 -29.86
N VAL A 347 -24.78 -1.56 -29.14
CA VAL A 347 -24.55 -0.57 -28.06
C VAL A 347 -25.28 -0.99 -26.79
N LEU A 348 -24.66 -0.76 -25.64
CA LEU A 348 -25.29 -0.77 -24.32
C LEU A 348 -25.94 0.59 -24.10
N VAL A 349 -27.23 0.60 -23.74
CA VAL A 349 -27.99 1.78 -23.36
C VAL A 349 -28.07 1.79 -21.84
N ASP A 350 -27.58 2.87 -21.23
CA ASP A 350 -27.53 3.08 -19.76
C ASP A 350 -26.89 1.90 -19.01
N TYR A 351 -25.90 1.25 -19.63
CA TYR A 351 -25.22 0.08 -19.09
C TYR A 351 -26.08 -1.19 -18.85
N GLU A 352 -27.37 -1.18 -19.19
CA GLU A 352 -28.29 -2.31 -18.95
C GLU A 352 -28.74 -3.01 -20.24
N ALA A 353 -29.31 -2.26 -21.17
CA ALA A 353 -29.99 -2.81 -22.35
C ALA A 353 -29.04 -2.85 -23.55
N VAL A 354 -29.08 -3.92 -24.35
CA VAL A 354 -28.32 -4.00 -25.61
C VAL A 354 -29.25 -3.64 -26.76
N ALA A 355 -28.85 -2.64 -27.55
CA ALA A 355 -29.52 -2.18 -28.75
C ALA A 355 -28.58 -2.26 -29.96
N GLU A 356 -29.13 -2.05 -31.15
CA GLU A 356 -28.33 -1.84 -32.36
C GLU A 356 -28.53 -0.41 -32.86
N PHE A 357 -27.43 0.31 -33.09
CA PHE A 357 -27.44 1.69 -33.55
C PHE A 357 -27.81 1.75 -35.05
N ASP A 358 -28.75 2.60 -35.43
CA ASP A 358 -29.36 2.63 -36.78
C ASP A 358 -29.21 3.98 -37.49
N GLY A 359 -28.26 4.80 -37.03
CA GLY A 359 -27.88 6.06 -37.67
C GLY A 359 -28.67 7.29 -37.22
N PHE A 360 -28.43 8.40 -37.92
CA PHE A 360 -28.97 9.73 -37.64
C PHE A 360 -30.00 10.15 -38.69
N GLU A 361 -31.01 10.90 -38.27
CA GLU A 361 -32.06 11.44 -39.16
C GLU A 361 -32.62 12.75 -38.57
N ASP A 362 -33.03 13.68 -39.44
CA ASP A 362 -33.71 14.90 -39.01
C ASP A 362 -35.21 14.64 -38.87
N ALA A 363 -35.77 14.93 -37.70
CA ALA A 363 -37.20 14.82 -37.43
C ALA A 363 -37.73 16.06 -36.70
N ASN A 364 -38.76 16.71 -37.26
CA ASN A 364 -39.40 17.91 -36.69
C ASN A 364 -38.42 19.07 -36.40
N GLY A 365 -37.42 19.28 -37.27
CA GLY A 365 -36.42 20.34 -37.11
C GLY A 365 -35.40 20.09 -35.99
N ARG A 366 -35.35 18.88 -35.44
CA ARG A 366 -34.35 18.44 -34.46
C ARG A 366 -33.59 17.22 -35.00
N ARG A 367 -32.29 17.20 -34.77
CA ARG A 367 -31.42 16.09 -35.17
C ARG A 367 -31.56 14.92 -34.18
N MET A 368 -31.85 13.73 -34.68
CA MET A 368 -32.15 12.53 -33.88
C MET A 368 -31.25 11.36 -34.28
N PHE A 369 -31.11 10.38 -33.40
CA PHE A 369 -30.54 9.06 -33.68
C PHE A 369 -31.54 7.94 -33.43
N TRP A 370 -31.32 6.77 -34.05
CA TRP A 370 -32.23 5.64 -33.98
C TRP A 370 -31.58 4.39 -33.36
N LEU A 371 -32.37 3.67 -32.57
CA LEU A 371 -32.02 2.38 -31.97
C LEU A 371 -32.98 1.30 -32.43
N LEU A 372 -32.43 0.16 -32.81
CA LEU A 372 -33.14 -1.05 -33.20
C LEU A 372 -33.19 -2.05 -32.06
N LYS A 373 -34.37 -2.66 -31.93
CA LYS A 373 -34.61 -3.77 -31.02
C LYS A 373 -35.30 -4.92 -31.73
N TYR A 374 -35.02 -6.13 -31.28
CA TYR A 374 -35.68 -7.36 -31.69
C TYR A 374 -36.41 -7.95 -30.49
N ASN A 375 -37.74 -7.89 -30.49
CA ASN A 375 -38.57 -8.53 -29.47
C ASN A 375 -39.05 -9.88 -30.01
N THR A 376 -38.80 -10.96 -29.27
CA THR A 376 -39.30 -12.29 -29.62
C THR A 376 -40.50 -12.62 -28.72
N THR A 377 -41.70 -12.66 -29.29
CA THR A 377 -42.92 -13.00 -28.54
C THR A 377 -43.59 -14.18 -29.24
N LYS A 378 -43.82 -15.29 -28.51
CA LYS A 378 -44.41 -16.53 -29.04
C LYS A 378 -43.73 -17.06 -30.32
N GLY A 379 -42.39 -17.00 -30.38
CA GLY A 379 -41.61 -17.50 -31.53
C GLY A 379 -41.57 -16.59 -32.75
N VAL A 380 -42.19 -15.41 -32.70
CA VAL A 380 -42.13 -14.39 -33.77
C VAL A 380 -41.23 -13.25 -33.32
N THR A 381 -40.17 -12.98 -34.11
CA THR A 381 -39.25 -11.87 -33.87
C THR A 381 -39.76 -10.61 -34.58
N THR A 382 -40.20 -9.63 -33.80
CA THR A 382 -40.62 -8.31 -34.28
C THR A 382 -39.51 -7.28 -34.09
N ARG A 383 -39.21 -6.51 -35.15
CA ARG A 383 -38.23 -5.42 -35.13
C ARG A 383 -38.94 -4.12 -34.74
N SER A 384 -38.46 -3.44 -33.70
CA SER A 384 -38.94 -2.12 -33.29
C SER A 384 -37.81 -1.09 -33.37
N ARG A 385 -38.10 0.07 -33.97
CA ARG A 385 -37.17 1.20 -34.14
C ARG A 385 -37.60 2.35 -33.23
N THR A 386 -36.68 2.95 -32.49
CA THR A 386 -36.98 4.04 -31.51
C THR A 386 -36.06 5.24 -31.77
N SER A 387 -36.58 6.48 -31.77
CA SER A 387 -35.82 7.71 -32.03
C SER A 387 -35.56 8.55 -30.78
N TRP A 388 -34.31 8.97 -30.60
CA TRP A 388 -33.82 9.75 -29.47
C TRP A 388 -33.06 10.99 -29.99
N PRO A 389 -33.08 12.14 -29.32
CA PRO A 389 -32.35 13.34 -29.73
C PRO A 389 -30.84 13.13 -29.65
N ILE A 390 -30.06 13.83 -30.48
CA ILE A 390 -28.58 13.74 -30.42
C ILE A 390 -28.02 14.04 -29.03
N SER A 391 -28.70 14.89 -28.25
CA SER A 391 -28.32 15.17 -26.87
C SER A 391 -28.25 13.91 -26.00
N ASP A 392 -28.95 12.82 -26.34
CA ASP A 392 -28.96 11.55 -25.57
C ASP A 392 -27.85 10.56 -25.99
N LEU A 393 -26.92 10.94 -26.89
CA LEU A 393 -25.83 10.05 -27.35
C LEU A 393 -24.95 9.53 -26.21
N TYR A 394 -24.81 10.29 -25.12
CA TYR A 394 -24.04 9.93 -23.92
C TYR A 394 -24.55 8.67 -23.19
N ARG A 395 -25.77 8.22 -23.51
CA ARG A 395 -26.38 7.02 -22.94
C ARG A 395 -25.91 5.73 -23.61
N LEU A 396 -25.23 5.83 -24.74
CA LEU A 396 -24.80 4.70 -25.54
C LEU A 396 -23.34 4.32 -25.27
N VAL A 397 -23.07 3.01 -25.26
CA VAL A 397 -21.73 2.45 -25.07
C VAL A 397 -21.49 1.35 -26.09
N PRO A 398 -20.43 1.39 -26.91
CA PRO A 398 -20.09 0.29 -27.81
C PRO A 398 -19.94 -1.06 -27.10
N VAL A 399 -20.46 -2.14 -27.68
CA VAL A 399 -20.25 -3.51 -27.18
C VAL A 399 -19.92 -4.48 -28.31
N ASP A 400 -19.44 -5.68 -27.94
CA ASP A 400 -19.10 -6.74 -28.90
C ASP A 400 -20.25 -7.00 -29.87
N ARG A 401 -19.88 -7.23 -31.14
CA ARG A 401 -20.83 -7.50 -32.23
C ARG A 401 -21.69 -8.74 -31.96
N ASP A 402 -21.16 -9.65 -31.14
CA ASP A 402 -21.76 -10.95 -30.83
C ASP A 402 -22.84 -10.83 -29.74
N ARG A 403 -22.95 -9.68 -29.05
CA ARG A 403 -23.98 -9.49 -28.02
C ARG A 403 -25.38 -9.48 -28.63
N VAL A 404 -26.25 -10.29 -28.02
CA VAL A 404 -27.66 -10.36 -28.37
C VAL A 404 -28.39 -9.12 -27.83
N VAL A 405 -29.16 -8.47 -28.69
CA VAL A 405 -30.06 -7.36 -28.36
C VAL A 405 -31.06 -7.80 -27.29
N ARG A 406 -31.10 -7.13 -26.14
CA ARG A 406 -31.87 -7.54 -24.94
C ARG A 406 -32.15 -6.36 -24.00
N GLY A 407 -33.10 -6.51 -23.08
CA GLY A 407 -33.47 -5.48 -22.10
C GLY A 407 -34.51 -4.49 -22.62
N GLU A 408 -35.17 -3.74 -21.73
CA GLU A 408 -36.12 -2.69 -22.11
C GLU A 408 -35.42 -1.34 -22.26
N ILE A 409 -35.61 -0.70 -23.42
CA ILE A 409 -35.09 0.65 -23.71
C ILE A 409 -36.28 1.60 -23.59
N LYS A 410 -36.29 2.44 -22.55
CA LYS A 410 -37.39 3.38 -22.27
C LYS A 410 -36.83 4.79 -22.14
N ARG A 411 -37.26 5.70 -23.03
CA ARG A 411 -36.90 7.13 -22.95
C ARG A 411 -37.62 7.87 -21.81
N GLY A 412 -38.80 7.38 -21.38
CA GLY A 412 -39.63 7.99 -20.31
C GLY A 412 -39.82 7.11 -19.05
N LYS A 413 -40.04 7.78 -17.91
CA LYS A 413 -40.22 7.30 -16.50
C LYS A 413 -39.05 6.57 -15.83
N ARG A 414 -38.17 5.85 -16.53
CA ARG A 414 -36.95 5.26 -15.90
C ARG A 414 -35.82 6.28 -15.68
N ASN A 415 -35.90 7.46 -16.30
CA ASN A 415 -35.01 8.59 -16.02
C ASN A 415 -35.15 9.11 -14.57
N GLU A 416 -36.26 8.81 -13.87
CA GLU A 416 -36.46 9.20 -12.45
C GLU A 416 -35.62 8.35 -11.46
N ILE A 417 -34.98 7.25 -11.91
CA ILE A 417 -34.36 6.23 -11.03
C ILE A 417 -32.91 5.88 -11.45
N SER A 418 -32.46 6.27 -12.66
CA SER A 418 -31.11 5.96 -13.15
C SER A 418 -30.04 6.83 -12.48
N GLU A 419 -29.35 6.26 -11.49
CA GLU A 419 -28.26 6.92 -10.75
C GLU A 419 -27.07 7.29 -11.66
N LEU A 420 -26.45 8.45 -11.41
CA LEU A 420 -25.21 8.86 -12.06
C LEU A 420 -24.05 7.89 -11.74
N SER A 421 -23.10 7.76 -12.68
CA SER A 421 -21.86 7.01 -12.42
C SER A 421 -20.92 7.79 -11.49
N GLY A 422 -20.03 7.08 -10.77
CA GLY A 422 -19.03 7.70 -9.90
C GLY A 422 -18.15 8.73 -10.62
N LEU A 423 -17.80 8.50 -11.90
CA LEU A 423 -17.09 9.48 -12.74
C LEU A 423 -17.92 10.73 -13.02
N SER A 424 -19.23 10.56 -13.25
CA SER A 424 -20.12 11.69 -13.52
C SER A 424 -20.32 12.57 -12.28
N PHE A 425 -20.24 11.97 -11.08
CA PHE A 425 -20.16 12.71 -9.82
C PHE A 425 -18.81 13.39 -9.63
N LEU A 426 -17.71 12.67 -9.84
CA LEU A 426 -16.36 13.15 -9.59
C LEU A 426 -15.98 14.36 -10.47
N PHE A 427 -16.23 14.29 -11.77
CA PHE A 427 -15.91 15.39 -12.68
C PHE A 427 -16.93 16.52 -12.62
N ASN A 428 -18.17 16.20 -12.20
CA ASN A 428 -19.27 17.15 -12.05
C ASN A 428 -19.48 18.08 -13.27
N GLY A 429 -19.10 17.62 -14.46
CA GLY A 429 -19.14 18.37 -15.70
C GLY A 429 -20.45 18.20 -16.47
N PRO A 430 -20.73 19.07 -17.46
CA PRO A 430 -21.91 18.96 -18.32
C PRO A 430 -21.87 17.70 -19.21
N ASN A 431 -20.66 17.22 -19.53
CA ASN A 431 -20.44 16.04 -20.37
C ASN A 431 -20.09 14.81 -19.52
N LYS A 432 -20.51 13.63 -19.99
CA LYS A 432 -20.12 12.35 -19.41
C LYS A 432 -18.71 11.97 -19.89
N ALA A 433 -17.87 11.48 -18.97
CA ALA A 433 -16.56 10.94 -19.34
C ALA A 433 -16.69 9.72 -20.25
N ASP A 434 -15.98 9.75 -21.38
CA ASP A 434 -15.91 8.63 -22.32
C ASP A 434 -14.66 7.78 -22.04
N VAL A 435 -14.82 6.77 -21.19
CA VAL A 435 -13.76 5.81 -20.89
C VAL A 435 -13.32 4.98 -22.10
N HIS A 436 -14.10 4.94 -23.19
CA HIS A 436 -13.73 4.22 -24.41
C HIS A 436 -12.80 5.01 -25.33
N ALA A 437 -12.71 6.32 -25.13
CA ALA A 437 -11.75 7.16 -25.83
C ALA A 437 -10.32 6.98 -25.29
N ILE A 438 -10.16 6.32 -24.13
CA ILE A 438 -8.86 6.09 -23.51
C ILE A 438 -8.18 4.89 -24.17
N THR A 439 -7.06 5.13 -24.84
CA THR A 439 -6.22 4.10 -25.46
C THR A 439 -5.00 3.75 -24.61
N LYS A 440 -4.56 4.70 -23.78
CA LYS A 440 -3.41 4.58 -22.89
C LYS A 440 -3.73 3.71 -21.67
N LYS A 441 -2.70 3.08 -21.10
CA LYS A 441 -2.80 2.11 -20.01
C LYS A 441 -1.84 2.51 -18.89
N VAL A 442 -2.32 2.43 -17.64
CA VAL A 442 -1.49 2.57 -16.43
C VAL A 442 -1.31 1.20 -15.81
N ILE A 443 -0.07 0.77 -15.61
CA ILE A 443 0.25 -0.53 -15.03
C ILE A 443 0.72 -0.36 -13.59
N VAL A 444 0.08 -1.05 -12.65
CA VAL A 444 0.50 -1.12 -11.25
C VAL A 444 1.05 -2.51 -10.95
N VAL A 445 2.29 -2.59 -10.49
CA VAL A 445 3.01 -3.84 -10.24
C VAL A 445 2.95 -4.18 -8.76
N MET A 446 2.08 -5.12 -8.40
CA MET A 446 1.86 -5.58 -7.02
C MET A 446 1.06 -6.89 -6.99
N PRO A 447 0.93 -7.59 -5.84
CA PRO A 447 0.11 -8.78 -5.75
C PRO A 447 -1.35 -8.53 -6.18
N THR A 448 -1.79 -9.20 -7.26
CA THR A 448 -3.09 -8.90 -7.88
C THR A 448 -4.29 -9.25 -7.00
N THR A 449 -4.13 -10.16 -6.03
CA THR A 449 -5.18 -10.47 -5.05
C THR A 449 -5.47 -9.27 -4.13
N VAL A 450 -4.41 -8.60 -3.65
CA VAL A 450 -4.56 -7.42 -2.78
C VAL A 450 -5.20 -6.27 -3.56
N ALA A 451 -4.79 -6.08 -4.81
CA ALA A 451 -5.38 -5.07 -5.68
C ALA A 451 -6.85 -5.36 -6.00
N ALA A 452 -7.20 -6.60 -6.32
CA ALA A 452 -8.59 -6.99 -6.62
C ALA A 452 -9.52 -6.80 -5.42
N ASP A 453 -9.06 -7.15 -4.22
CA ASP A 453 -9.82 -6.94 -2.98
C ASP A 453 -10.02 -5.43 -2.72
N PHE A 454 -8.96 -4.62 -2.82
CA PHE A 454 -9.05 -3.17 -2.64
C PHE A 454 -10.00 -2.51 -3.66
N CYS A 455 -9.88 -2.83 -4.95
CA CYS A 455 -10.73 -2.27 -5.99
C CYS A 455 -12.20 -2.71 -5.89
N LYS A 456 -12.48 -3.78 -5.13
CA LYS A 456 -13.82 -4.29 -4.85
C LYS A 456 -14.42 -3.67 -3.59
N SER A 457 -13.62 -3.48 -2.53
CA SER A 457 -14.07 -2.97 -1.24
C SER A 457 -14.15 -1.45 -1.18
N THR A 458 -13.26 -0.75 -1.88
CA THR A 458 -13.19 0.71 -1.86
C THR A 458 -14.18 1.31 -2.85
N LEU A 459 -15.01 2.23 -2.37
CA LEU A 459 -16.08 2.89 -3.09
C LEU A 459 -15.70 4.34 -3.41
N LEU A 460 -16.00 4.77 -4.62
CA LEU A 460 -16.07 6.17 -5.03
C LEU A 460 -17.56 6.52 -5.17
N TYR A 461 -18.07 7.40 -4.31
CA TYR A 461 -19.48 7.80 -4.29
C TYR A 461 -20.45 6.59 -4.32
N GLY A 462 -20.17 5.57 -3.49
CA GLY A 462 -20.97 4.35 -3.38
C GLY A 462 -20.72 3.30 -4.45
N GLN A 463 -19.88 3.57 -5.46
CA GLN A 463 -19.55 2.62 -6.53
C GLN A 463 -18.15 2.03 -6.34
N PRO A 464 -17.97 0.69 -6.39
CA PRO A 464 -16.65 0.08 -6.31
C PRO A 464 -15.72 0.61 -7.41
N ILE A 465 -14.43 0.82 -7.09
CA ILE A 465 -13.43 1.33 -8.05
C ILE A 465 -13.44 0.52 -9.36
N LYS A 466 -13.52 -0.81 -9.28
CA LYS A 466 -13.58 -1.70 -10.47
C LYS A 466 -14.75 -1.44 -11.41
N ASP A 467 -15.80 -0.75 -10.94
CA ASP A 467 -17.03 -0.44 -11.67
C ASP A 467 -17.11 1.04 -12.08
N VAL A 468 -16.10 1.85 -11.74
CA VAL A 468 -15.97 3.27 -12.08
C VAL A 468 -15.13 3.47 -13.34
N ILE A 469 -13.97 2.79 -13.42
CA ILE A 469 -13.07 2.77 -14.59
C ILE A 469 -12.81 1.32 -15.03
N PRO A 470 -12.39 1.07 -16.28
CA PRO A 470 -12.01 -0.26 -16.73
C PRO A 470 -10.74 -0.76 -16.01
N VAL A 471 -10.89 -1.72 -15.09
CA VAL A 471 -9.79 -2.33 -14.32
C VAL A 471 -9.63 -3.81 -14.65
N GLY A 472 -8.40 -4.30 -14.63
CA GLY A 472 -8.07 -5.70 -14.88
C GLY A 472 -6.66 -6.08 -14.44
N GLN A 473 -6.27 -7.30 -14.78
CA GLN A 473 -4.93 -7.82 -14.53
C GLN A 473 -4.30 -8.39 -15.79
N VAL A 474 -2.98 -8.40 -15.81
CA VAL A 474 -2.20 -9.13 -16.81
C VAL A 474 -2.09 -10.59 -16.37
N SER A 475 -2.34 -11.51 -17.30
CA SER A 475 -2.13 -12.95 -17.14
C SER A 475 -0.67 -13.29 -16.77
N ALA A 476 -0.46 -14.49 -16.22
CA ALA A 476 0.85 -14.88 -15.70
C ALA A 476 1.95 -15.06 -16.77
N ASP A 477 1.57 -15.29 -18.04
CA ASP A 477 2.47 -15.32 -19.20
C ASP A 477 2.73 -13.91 -19.79
N GLY A 478 1.90 -12.93 -19.44
CA GLY A 478 2.03 -11.56 -19.91
C GLY A 478 1.34 -11.28 -21.24
N GLU A 479 0.58 -12.23 -21.78
CA GLU A 479 0.02 -12.14 -23.14
C GLU A 479 -1.44 -11.65 -23.14
N GLU A 480 -2.25 -12.11 -22.18
CA GLU A 480 -3.69 -11.78 -22.10
C GLU A 480 -4.02 -10.80 -20.96
N MET A 481 -5.08 -10.02 -21.16
CA MET A 481 -5.68 -9.13 -20.16
C MET A 481 -7.00 -9.70 -19.64
N GLU A 482 -7.11 -9.85 -18.32
CA GLU A 482 -8.34 -10.26 -17.66
C GLU A 482 -9.07 -9.05 -17.06
N ARG A 483 -10.35 -8.90 -17.38
CA ARG A 483 -11.20 -7.78 -16.91
C ARG A 483 -11.84 -8.13 -15.56
N TRP A 484 -11.85 -7.19 -14.62
CA TRP A 484 -12.51 -7.37 -13.31
C TRP A 484 -13.97 -6.92 -13.27
N SER A 485 -14.40 -6.13 -14.26
CA SER A 485 -15.80 -5.72 -14.42
C SER A 485 -16.28 -5.94 -15.84
N THR A 486 -17.54 -6.36 -15.96
CA THR A 486 -18.23 -6.55 -17.25
C THR A 486 -19.01 -5.30 -17.69
N ARG A 487 -18.99 -4.22 -16.88
CA ARG A 487 -19.74 -2.98 -17.15
C ARG A 487 -19.25 -2.23 -18.39
N PHE A 488 -17.96 -2.33 -18.70
CA PHE A 488 -17.32 -1.59 -19.81
C PHE A 488 -17.32 -2.35 -21.14
N GLY A 489 -18.14 -3.40 -21.29
CA GLY A 489 -18.27 -4.11 -22.56
C GLY A 489 -16.93 -4.65 -23.09
N ALA A 490 -16.58 -4.24 -24.30
CA ALA A 490 -15.37 -4.66 -25.01
C ALA A 490 -14.11 -3.87 -24.61
N GLN A 491 -14.25 -2.79 -23.82
CA GLN A 491 -13.13 -1.93 -23.44
C GLN A 491 -12.03 -2.75 -22.76
N GLU A 492 -10.79 -2.55 -23.20
CA GLU A 492 -9.64 -3.09 -22.51
C GLU A 492 -9.45 -2.36 -21.17
N PRO A 493 -8.94 -3.04 -20.13
CA PRO A 493 -8.62 -2.36 -18.88
C PRO A 493 -7.64 -1.21 -19.12
N VAL A 494 -7.96 -0.05 -18.56
CA VAL A 494 -7.11 1.14 -18.57
C VAL A 494 -6.16 1.09 -17.38
N LEU A 495 -6.65 0.65 -16.22
CA LEU A 495 -5.83 0.33 -15.06
C LEU A 495 -5.55 -1.18 -15.02
N LEU A 496 -4.29 -1.56 -15.21
CA LEU A 496 -3.84 -2.95 -15.23
C LEU A 496 -2.97 -3.27 -14.03
N PHE A 497 -3.21 -4.44 -13.42
CA PHE A 497 -2.36 -4.98 -12.37
C PHE A 497 -1.48 -6.12 -12.88
N ALA A 498 -0.18 -6.02 -12.67
CA ALA A 498 0.77 -7.08 -12.95
C ALA A 498 1.30 -7.67 -11.63
N SER A 499 1.36 -9.01 -11.52
CA SER A 499 1.74 -9.67 -10.27
C SER A 499 3.17 -9.38 -9.82
N ASP A 500 4.06 -9.09 -10.78
CA ASP A 500 5.44 -8.68 -10.53
C ASP A 500 6.05 -8.01 -11.79
N LEU A 501 7.25 -7.45 -11.64
CA LEU A 501 7.95 -6.69 -12.69
C LEU A 501 8.25 -7.50 -13.96
N ASP A 502 8.39 -8.82 -13.89
CA ASP A 502 8.71 -9.62 -15.08
C ASP A 502 7.46 -9.78 -15.96
N VAL A 503 6.28 -9.93 -15.34
CA VAL A 503 4.99 -9.93 -16.04
C VAL A 503 4.75 -8.58 -16.73
N ALA A 504 5.01 -7.47 -16.03
CA ALA A 504 4.89 -6.13 -16.62
C ALA A 504 5.87 -5.94 -17.80
N CYS A 505 7.11 -6.44 -17.68
CA CYS A 505 8.10 -6.43 -18.76
C CYS A 505 7.70 -7.31 -19.95
N SER A 506 7.00 -8.43 -19.72
CA SER A 506 6.47 -9.29 -20.78
C SER A 506 5.41 -8.52 -21.57
N PHE A 507 4.41 -7.98 -20.88
CA PHE A 507 3.33 -7.20 -21.49
C PHE A 507 3.83 -5.97 -22.25
N ALA A 508 4.82 -5.26 -21.69
CA ALA A 508 5.42 -4.08 -22.30
C ALA A 508 6.25 -4.38 -23.57
N GLN A 509 6.57 -5.64 -23.87
CA GLN A 509 7.27 -5.98 -25.12
C GLN A 509 6.38 -5.74 -26.34
N ASP A 510 5.10 -6.05 -26.24
CA ASP A 510 4.16 -5.99 -27.36
C ASP A 510 3.25 -4.76 -27.32
N ASN A 511 3.18 -4.07 -26.16
CA ASN A 511 2.24 -2.96 -25.92
C ASN A 511 2.93 -1.64 -25.51
N GLN A 512 4.19 -1.43 -25.93
CA GLN A 512 5.01 -0.29 -25.47
C GLN A 512 4.31 1.07 -25.67
N ASP A 513 3.72 1.31 -26.84
CA ASP A 513 3.11 2.62 -27.18
C ASP A 513 1.79 2.87 -26.44
N ASP A 514 1.17 1.82 -25.89
CA ASP A 514 -0.07 1.91 -25.13
C ASP A 514 0.17 2.24 -23.65
N ILE A 515 1.40 2.07 -23.15
CA ILE A 515 1.70 2.27 -21.72
C ILE A 515 2.04 3.72 -21.45
N GLU A 516 1.27 4.35 -20.56
CA GLU A 516 1.51 5.70 -20.08
C GLU A 516 2.52 5.71 -18.94
N LEU A 517 2.29 4.84 -17.95
CA LEU A 517 3.05 4.82 -16.71
C LEU A 517 3.07 3.41 -16.12
N VAL A 518 4.23 3.00 -15.61
CA VAL A 518 4.39 1.81 -14.77
C VAL A 518 4.68 2.23 -13.33
N ILE A 519 3.77 1.93 -12.42
CA ILE A 519 3.91 2.17 -10.98
C ILE A 519 4.30 0.87 -10.30
N VAL A 520 5.37 0.89 -9.52
CA VAL A 520 5.97 -0.32 -8.93
C VAL A 520 6.04 -0.19 -7.42
N ASP A 521 5.35 -1.07 -6.70
CA ASP A 521 5.63 -1.28 -5.28
C ASP A 521 6.92 -2.11 -5.17
N VAL A 522 7.99 -1.50 -4.64
CA VAL A 522 9.34 -2.10 -4.52
C VAL A 522 9.44 -3.03 -3.30
N ALA A 523 8.30 -3.52 -2.79
CA ALA A 523 8.25 -4.54 -1.76
C ALA A 523 8.29 -5.98 -2.33
N GLY A 524 8.55 -6.94 -1.44
CA GLY A 524 8.42 -8.37 -1.71
C GLY A 524 9.18 -8.84 -2.95
N ARG A 525 8.45 -9.42 -3.91
CA ARG A 525 9.01 -10.02 -5.14
C ARG A 525 9.70 -9.01 -6.06
N ASN A 526 9.46 -7.71 -5.91
CA ASN A 526 10.03 -6.68 -6.78
C ASN A 526 11.33 -6.07 -6.23
N ARG A 527 11.66 -6.31 -4.96
CA ARG A 527 12.75 -5.66 -4.22
C ARG A 527 14.12 -5.68 -4.89
N GLU A 528 14.44 -6.74 -5.65
CA GLU A 528 15.76 -6.92 -6.27
C GLU A 528 15.72 -6.95 -7.82
N LYS A 529 14.57 -6.65 -8.44
CA LYS A 529 14.37 -6.77 -9.90
C LYS A 529 14.87 -5.55 -10.70
N HIS A 530 16.06 -5.04 -10.36
CA HIS A 530 16.71 -3.90 -11.03
C HIS A 530 16.91 -4.11 -12.54
N ALA A 531 17.15 -5.36 -12.97
CA ALA A 531 17.28 -5.69 -14.38
C ALA A 531 15.99 -5.47 -15.17
N SER A 532 14.83 -5.76 -14.56
CA SER A 532 13.51 -5.58 -15.18
C SER A 532 13.17 -4.08 -15.30
N ILE A 533 13.53 -3.27 -14.31
CA ILE A 533 13.44 -1.80 -14.40
C ILE A 533 14.29 -1.26 -15.57
N LYS A 534 15.56 -1.68 -15.68
CA LYS A 534 16.41 -1.27 -16.81
C LYS A 534 15.83 -1.64 -18.18
N ARG A 535 15.09 -2.75 -18.28
CA ARG A 535 14.40 -3.16 -19.53
C ARG A 535 13.24 -2.23 -19.89
N LEU A 536 12.49 -1.73 -18.92
CA LEU A 536 11.44 -0.72 -19.15
C LEU A 536 12.08 0.62 -19.56
N ASN A 537 13.17 1.01 -18.90
CA ASN A 537 13.89 2.25 -19.21
C ASN A 537 14.46 2.27 -20.62
N THR A 538 14.98 1.14 -21.10
CA THR A 538 15.49 1.00 -22.47
C THR A 538 14.40 1.26 -23.51
N ARG A 539 13.13 1.03 -23.14
CA ARG A 539 11.93 1.30 -23.96
C ARG A 539 11.34 2.69 -23.73
N LYS A 540 11.99 3.55 -22.95
CA LYS A 540 11.51 4.91 -22.59
C LYS A 540 10.11 4.91 -21.94
N ILE A 541 9.73 3.83 -21.26
CA ILE A 541 8.47 3.76 -20.52
C ILE A 541 8.68 4.44 -19.16
N PRO A 542 7.89 5.47 -18.80
CA PRO A 542 7.97 6.11 -17.49
C PRO A 542 7.71 5.13 -16.35
N CYS A 543 8.57 5.19 -15.32
CA CYS A 543 8.48 4.32 -14.16
C CYS A 543 8.42 5.15 -12.87
N LEU A 544 7.41 4.88 -12.03
CA LEU A 544 7.28 5.41 -10.68
C LEU A 544 7.49 4.28 -9.67
N LEU A 545 8.63 4.30 -8.99
CA LEU A 545 8.99 3.32 -7.97
C LEU A 545 8.58 3.82 -6.60
N ILE A 546 7.87 2.99 -5.84
CA ILE A 546 7.38 3.33 -4.51
C ILE A 546 8.04 2.41 -3.51
N ALA A 547 8.77 3.01 -2.56
CA ALA A 547 9.44 2.28 -1.49
C ALA A 547 9.10 2.89 -0.13
N SER A 548 9.03 2.02 0.89
CA SER A 548 9.06 2.51 2.26
C SER A 548 10.47 2.96 2.62
N GLU A 549 10.61 3.92 3.54
CA GLU A 549 11.90 4.35 4.07
C GLU A 549 12.72 3.14 4.57
N ARG A 550 12.04 2.15 5.19
CA ARG A 550 12.67 0.89 5.60
C ARG A 550 13.28 0.14 4.42
N ILE A 551 12.51 -0.09 3.35
CA ILE A 551 13.00 -0.82 2.18
C ILE A 551 14.16 -0.04 1.54
N ALA A 552 13.99 1.27 1.32
CA ALA A 552 15.01 2.11 0.72
C ALA A 552 16.34 2.07 1.50
N ASN A 553 16.30 2.11 2.83
CA ASN A 553 17.50 2.02 3.67
C ASN A 553 18.15 0.62 3.70
N GLU A 554 17.43 -0.43 3.31
CA GLU A 554 17.95 -1.79 3.27
C GLU A 554 18.36 -2.23 1.85
N THR A 555 18.12 -1.41 0.83
CA THR A 555 18.41 -1.72 -0.57
C THR A 555 19.36 -0.67 -1.15
N GLU A 556 20.39 -1.09 -1.88
CA GLU A 556 21.35 -0.19 -2.55
C GLU A 556 20.76 0.45 -3.82
N VAL A 557 19.48 0.83 -3.82
CA VAL A 557 18.78 1.43 -4.97
C VAL A 557 19.43 2.77 -5.35
N ASP A 558 20.04 3.44 -4.36
CA ASP A 558 20.65 4.77 -4.45
C ASP A 558 21.98 4.78 -5.24
N GLN A 559 22.58 3.61 -5.55
CA GLN A 559 23.81 3.52 -6.36
C GLN A 559 23.56 3.68 -7.87
N HIS A 560 22.31 3.86 -8.29
CA HIS A 560 21.94 4.07 -9.68
C HIS A 560 21.61 5.55 -9.90
N ASN A 561 22.57 6.30 -10.46
CA ASN A 561 22.46 7.75 -10.77
C ASN A 561 21.33 8.14 -11.76
N ASP A 562 20.48 7.20 -12.17
CA ASP A 562 19.45 7.37 -13.19
C ASP A 562 18.06 7.71 -12.60
N PHE A 563 17.94 7.83 -11.27
CA PHE A 563 16.67 8.11 -10.59
C PHE A 563 16.57 9.56 -10.10
N SER A 564 15.40 10.15 -10.29
CA SER A 564 14.95 11.30 -9.51
C SER A 564 14.24 10.81 -8.25
N VAL A 565 14.52 11.40 -7.09
CA VAL A 565 14.04 10.93 -5.78
C VAL A 565 13.20 12.00 -5.10
N TRP A 566 12.00 11.60 -4.68
CA TRP A 566 11.21 12.32 -3.68
C TRP A 566 11.13 11.48 -2.41
N GLU A 567 11.82 11.94 -1.37
CA GLU A 567 11.70 11.36 -0.01
C GLU A 567 10.91 12.29 0.91
N TRP A 568 9.90 11.74 1.60
CA TRP A 568 9.07 12.47 2.57
C TRP A 568 9.76 12.57 3.94
N GLY A 569 9.79 13.76 4.54
CA GLY A 569 10.35 14.02 5.87
C GLY A 569 9.34 14.39 6.93
N ALA A 570 9.76 14.28 8.19
CA ALA A 570 8.93 14.67 9.33
C ALA A 570 8.47 16.13 9.26
N ASP A 571 9.32 17.03 8.75
CA ASP A 571 8.98 18.45 8.60
C ASP A 571 8.00 18.68 7.42
N ASP A 572 8.19 18.00 6.29
CA ASP A 572 7.24 18.05 5.17
C ASP A 572 5.85 17.58 5.63
N LEU A 573 5.80 16.43 6.32
CA LEU A 573 4.55 15.81 6.78
C LEU A 573 3.86 16.63 7.89
N ARG A 574 4.61 17.43 8.65
CA ARG A 574 4.05 18.38 9.65
C ARG A 574 3.39 19.58 8.96
N ALA A 575 3.84 19.96 7.77
CA ALA A 575 3.30 21.09 7.03
C ALA A 575 1.99 20.77 6.27
N LEU A 576 1.64 19.48 6.13
CA LEU A 576 0.44 19.04 5.41
C LEU A 576 -0.83 19.11 6.25
N VAL A 577 -1.95 19.38 5.57
CA VAL A 577 -3.30 19.29 6.12
C VAL A 577 -3.85 17.88 5.93
N TRP A 578 -4.31 17.28 7.03
CA TRP A 578 -4.88 15.94 7.07
C TRP A 578 -6.41 15.97 7.24
N PRO A 579 -7.15 15.00 6.67
CA PRO A 579 -8.57 14.80 6.94
C PRO A 579 -8.84 14.54 8.43
N GLU A 580 -9.99 14.99 8.94
CA GLU A 580 -10.35 14.77 10.35
C GLU A 580 -10.67 13.31 10.65
N LYS A 581 -10.33 12.87 11.86
CA LYS A 581 -10.61 11.51 12.36
C LYS A 581 -12.04 11.45 12.91
N ARG A 582 -13.04 11.35 12.05
CA ARG A 582 -14.46 11.31 12.45
C ARG A 582 -14.89 9.97 13.11
N LEU A 583 -14.18 8.86 12.88
CA LEU A 583 -14.51 7.53 13.44
C LEU A 583 -13.25 6.75 13.90
N PRO A 584 -13.34 5.87 14.94
CA PRO A 584 -12.27 4.97 15.34
C PRO A 584 -11.96 3.95 14.23
N SER A 585 -10.87 4.19 13.52
CA SER A 585 -10.49 3.52 12.26
C SER A 585 -9.84 2.15 12.48
N SER A 586 -10.56 1.19 13.07
CA SER A 586 -10.06 -0.20 13.15
C SER A 586 -10.16 -0.97 11.82
N ASN A 587 -11.04 -0.56 10.89
CA ASN A 587 -11.29 -1.27 9.62
C ASN A 587 -10.94 -0.49 8.34
N SER A 588 -10.48 0.76 8.43
CA SER A 588 -10.12 1.59 7.26
C SER A 588 -8.66 1.38 6.85
N GLU A 589 -8.41 0.84 5.66
CA GLU A 589 -7.04 0.68 5.14
C GLU A 589 -6.40 2.03 4.77
N ILE A 590 -7.17 2.99 4.23
CA ILE A 590 -6.67 4.32 3.87
C ILE A 590 -6.36 5.13 5.13
N ALA A 591 -7.27 5.15 6.12
CA ALA A 591 -7.04 5.92 7.35
C ALA A 591 -5.90 5.36 8.19
N LYS A 592 -5.79 4.02 8.27
CA LYS A 592 -4.64 3.36 8.91
C LYS A 592 -3.36 3.81 8.24
N PHE A 593 -3.27 3.68 6.91
CA PHE A 593 -2.11 4.09 6.14
C PHE A 593 -1.74 5.57 6.37
N GLU A 594 -2.68 6.50 6.25
CA GLU A 594 -2.40 7.92 6.46
C GLU A 594 -1.97 8.23 7.90
N SER A 595 -2.64 7.63 8.90
CA SER A 595 -2.26 7.79 10.31
C SER A 595 -0.85 7.24 10.58
N ARG A 596 -0.46 6.17 9.89
CA ARG A 596 0.89 5.60 9.97
C ARG A 596 1.93 6.53 9.36
N VAL A 597 1.67 7.10 8.19
CA VAL A 597 2.54 8.11 7.58
C VAL A 597 2.68 9.32 8.51
N GLN A 598 1.56 9.84 9.02
CA GLN A 598 1.50 11.00 9.94
C GLN A 598 2.26 10.74 11.26
N SER A 599 2.34 9.49 11.74
CA SER A 599 3.08 9.17 12.97
C SER A 599 4.57 9.56 12.90
N THR A 600 5.14 9.63 11.69
CA THR A 600 6.52 10.07 11.45
C THR A 600 6.79 11.50 11.94
N SER A 601 5.80 12.39 11.83
CA SER A 601 5.96 13.80 12.21
C SER A 601 5.54 14.09 13.65
N SER A 602 4.71 13.22 14.23
CA SER A 602 4.05 13.41 15.54
C SER A 602 4.66 12.56 16.66
N ALA A 603 4.99 11.29 16.40
CA ALA A 603 5.49 10.36 17.42
C ALA A 603 7.02 10.39 17.50
N ARG A 604 7.56 10.54 18.73
CA ARG A 604 9.00 10.44 19.00
C ARG A 604 9.27 9.33 20.00
N PRO A 605 10.11 8.33 19.66
CA PRO A 605 10.49 7.29 20.62
C PRO A 605 11.16 7.88 21.86
N ILE A 606 10.63 7.56 23.05
CA ILE A 606 11.18 7.96 24.34
C ILE A 606 12.17 6.87 24.78
N VAL A 607 13.44 7.22 24.93
CA VAL A 607 14.46 6.27 25.39
C VAL A 607 14.68 6.43 26.90
N GLU A 608 14.22 5.45 27.66
CA GLU A 608 14.49 5.34 29.10
C GLU A 608 15.84 4.65 29.32
N LYS A 609 16.76 5.38 29.95
CA LYS A 609 18.14 4.93 30.18
C LYS A 609 18.22 4.04 31.42
N ILE A 610 18.65 2.79 31.22
CA ILE A 610 18.89 1.85 32.32
C ILE A 610 20.39 1.79 32.65
N ALA A 611 20.78 2.42 33.77
CA ALA A 611 22.16 2.40 34.25
C ALA A 611 22.45 1.07 34.97
N PHE A 612 23.29 0.22 34.36
CA PHE A 612 23.77 -1.00 34.99
C PHE A 612 25.19 -1.34 34.52
N PRO A 613 26.23 -0.88 35.23
CA PRO A 613 27.63 -0.92 34.75
C PRO A 613 28.13 -2.31 34.34
N ILE A 614 27.72 -3.36 35.08
CA ILE A 614 28.12 -4.74 34.80
C ILE A 614 27.75 -5.19 33.38
N VAL A 615 26.66 -4.69 32.79
CA VAL A 615 26.27 -4.99 31.40
C VAL A 615 27.31 -4.47 30.43
N THR A 616 27.70 -3.20 30.59
CA THR A 616 28.69 -2.53 29.75
C THR A 616 30.06 -3.20 29.87
N ASP A 617 30.47 -3.55 31.09
CA ASP A 617 31.77 -4.16 31.35
C ASP A 617 31.82 -5.61 30.81
N THR A 618 30.74 -6.37 30.98
CA THR A 618 30.61 -7.73 30.42
C THR A 618 30.68 -7.68 28.89
N TYR A 619 29.94 -6.76 28.25
CA TYR A 619 29.93 -6.65 26.80
C TYR A 619 31.31 -6.20 26.24
N LYS A 620 31.99 -5.26 26.88
CA LYS A 620 33.37 -4.86 26.50
C LYS A 620 34.38 -6.02 26.60
N THR A 621 34.24 -6.84 27.63
CA THR A 621 35.07 -8.03 27.84
C THR A 621 34.81 -9.04 26.71
N PHE A 622 33.54 -9.24 26.36
CA PHE A 622 33.14 -10.05 25.21
C PHE A 622 33.72 -9.53 23.88
N CYS A 623 33.64 -8.22 23.60
CA CYS A 623 34.25 -7.63 22.39
C CYS A 623 35.75 -7.89 22.31
N SER A 624 36.45 -7.95 23.45
CA SER A 624 37.89 -8.22 23.49
C SER A 624 38.19 -9.68 23.14
N LEU A 625 37.40 -10.63 23.63
CA LEU A 625 37.47 -12.04 23.21
C LEU A 625 37.16 -12.21 21.72
N ARG A 626 36.12 -11.52 21.21
CA ARG A 626 35.77 -11.52 19.78
C ARG A 626 36.93 -10.99 18.92
N ARG A 627 37.62 -9.93 19.36
CA ARG A 627 38.78 -9.38 18.64
C ARG A 627 39.92 -10.40 18.52
N LEU A 628 40.20 -11.17 19.57
CA LEU A 628 41.18 -12.26 19.52
C LEU A 628 40.75 -13.35 18.53
N ALA A 629 39.46 -13.71 18.53
CA ALA A 629 38.93 -14.66 17.55
C ALA A 629 39.02 -14.15 16.10
N LYS A 630 38.82 -12.84 15.88
CA LYS A 630 38.99 -12.20 14.55
C LYS A 630 40.44 -12.23 14.08
N GLN A 631 41.42 -12.00 14.98
CA GLN A 631 42.85 -12.02 14.63
C GLN A 631 43.32 -13.38 14.09
N ARG A 632 42.68 -14.47 14.51
CA ARG A 632 42.96 -15.81 13.98
C ARG A 632 42.48 -16.02 12.53
N GLY A 633 41.54 -15.20 12.06
CA GLY A 633 40.99 -15.33 10.70
C GLY A 633 40.14 -16.59 10.50
N PRO A 634 39.96 -17.04 9.24
CA PRO A 634 39.12 -18.21 8.91
C PRO A 634 39.73 -19.55 9.36
N ASP A 635 41.02 -19.59 9.69
CA ASP A 635 41.72 -20.79 10.18
C ASP A 635 41.73 -20.89 11.73
N GLY A 636 40.86 -20.15 12.42
CA GLY A 636 40.76 -20.14 13.87
C GLY A 636 40.30 -21.46 14.48
N PRO A 637 40.66 -21.76 15.75
CA PRO A 637 40.20 -22.96 16.43
C PRO A 637 38.68 -22.91 16.66
N ARG A 638 37.99 -24.00 16.31
CA ARG A 638 36.53 -24.11 16.43
C ARG A 638 36.04 -23.89 17.86
N GLU A 639 36.85 -24.28 18.84
CA GLU A 639 36.58 -24.11 20.26
C GLU A 639 36.46 -22.64 20.66
N LEU A 640 37.26 -21.74 20.05
CA LEU A 640 37.19 -20.31 20.33
C LEU A 640 35.90 -19.69 19.77
N GLU A 641 35.49 -20.13 18.58
CA GLU A 641 34.25 -19.68 17.95
C GLU A 641 33.01 -20.13 18.72
N GLU A 642 33.04 -21.36 19.24
CA GLU A 642 31.99 -21.90 20.12
C GLU A 642 31.87 -21.06 21.40
N ILE A 643 32.99 -20.74 22.06
CA ILE A 643 32.99 -19.89 23.25
C ILE A 643 32.45 -18.48 22.94
N VAL A 644 32.86 -17.87 21.83
CA VAL A 644 32.36 -16.54 21.41
C VAL A 644 30.85 -16.58 21.18
N SER A 645 30.36 -17.62 20.51
CA SER A 645 28.92 -17.80 20.26
C SER A 645 28.15 -17.94 21.58
N GLU A 646 28.55 -18.89 22.43
CA GLU A 646 27.90 -19.14 23.72
C GLU A 646 27.90 -17.91 24.65
N ALA A 647 29.00 -17.16 24.67
CA ALA A 647 29.09 -15.92 25.44
C ALA A 647 28.10 -14.86 24.93
N PHE A 648 28.00 -14.67 23.62
CA PHE A 648 27.07 -13.72 23.03
C PHE A 648 25.61 -14.04 23.38
N TYR A 649 25.21 -15.32 23.26
CA TYR A 649 23.85 -15.74 23.60
C TYR A 649 23.56 -15.62 25.09
N ALA A 650 24.51 -15.96 25.97
CA ALA A 650 24.33 -15.78 27.41
C ALA A 650 24.14 -14.31 27.81
N ILE A 651 24.97 -13.41 27.25
CA ILE A 651 24.91 -11.97 27.54
C ILE A 651 23.59 -11.37 27.04
N THR A 652 23.23 -11.62 25.78
CA THR A 652 22.01 -11.07 25.17
C THR A 652 20.74 -11.62 25.82
N ARG A 653 20.74 -12.88 26.27
CA ARG A 653 19.63 -13.48 27.04
C ARG A 653 19.38 -12.72 28.34
N LEU A 654 20.43 -12.46 29.12
CA LEU A 654 20.32 -11.68 30.37
C LEU A 654 19.87 -10.23 30.10
N MET A 655 20.39 -9.59 29.06
CA MET A 655 20.01 -8.21 28.70
C MET A 655 18.54 -8.06 28.33
N ARG A 656 17.89 -9.11 27.78
CA ARG A 656 16.50 -9.08 27.35
C ARG A 656 15.50 -9.32 28.49
N CYS A 657 15.96 -9.80 29.64
CA CYS A 657 15.10 -10.12 30.79
C CYS A 657 14.56 -8.86 31.47
N SER A 658 13.25 -8.65 31.41
CA SER A 658 12.54 -7.57 32.12
C SER A 658 11.67 -8.05 33.28
N ALA A 659 11.61 -9.37 33.53
CA ALA A 659 10.94 -9.98 34.66
C ALA A 659 11.84 -10.09 35.90
N GLU A 660 11.22 -10.33 37.06
CA GLU A 660 11.96 -10.73 38.26
C GLU A 660 12.55 -12.14 38.04
N LEU A 661 13.86 -12.28 38.27
CA LEU A 661 14.57 -13.53 38.01
C LEU A 661 14.76 -14.34 39.29
N THR A 662 14.55 -15.64 39.20
CA THR A 662 14.88 -16.61 40.24
C THR A 662 15.83 -17.67 39.70
N ASN A 663 16.43 -18.47 40.57
CA ASN A 663 17.24 -19.62 40.15
C ASN A 663 16.45 -20.67 39.33
N LYS A 664 15.11 -20.59 39.30
CA LYS A 664 14.24 -21.45 38.50
C LYS A 664 13.76 -20.80 37.20
N SER A 665 14.02 -19.51 37.00
CA SER A 665 13.64 -18.83 35.76
C SER A 665 14.39 -19.46 34.59
N GLN A 666 13.68 -19.74 33.50
CA GLN A 666 14.24 -20.44 32.34
C GLN A 666 15.48 -19.72 31.79
N SER A 667 15.46 -18.39 31.74
CA SER A 667 16.60 -17.57 31.32
C SER A 667 17.87 -17.80 32.13
N VAL A 668 17.74 -18.05 33.43
CA VAL A 668 18.88 -18.32 34.32
C VAL A 668 19.42 -19.72 34.06
N VAL A 669 18.52 -20.70 33.94
CA VAL A 669 18.86 -22.09 33.61
C VAL A 669 19.57 -22.16 32.25
N ASP A 670 19.07 -21.45 31.23
CA ASP A 670 19.70 -21.39 29.91
C ASP A 670 21.13 -20.84 30.01
N VAL A 671 21.31 -19.72 30.71
CA VAL A 671 22.62 -19.07 30.90
C VAL A 671 23.59 -20.00 31.64
N ASP A 672 23.14 -20.72 32.67
CA ASP A 672 23.97 -21.67 33.42
C ASP A 672 24.44 -22.84 32.57
N HIS A 673 23.60 -23.35 31.67
CA HIS A 673 24.00 -24.36 30.70
C HIS A 673 25.09 -23.84 29.76
N ARG A 674 24.97 -22.61 29.26
CA ARG A 674 25.96 -21.97 28.38
C ARG A 674 27.29 -21.73 29.10
N ILE A 675 27.25 -21.26 30.35
CA ILE A 675 28.43 -21.12 31.21
C ILE A 675 29.16 -22.47 31.35
N THR A 676 28.40 -23.54 31.60
CA THR A 676 28.95 -24.90 31.73
C THR A 676 29.58 -25.38 30.42
N ALA A 677 28.93 -25.12 29.28
CA ALA A 677 29.45 -25.45 27.96
C ALA A 677 30.77 -24.74 27.66
N MET A 678 30.83 -23.41 27.85
CA MET A 678 32.05 -22.61 27.66
C MET A 678 33.19 -23.12 28.56
N THR A 679 32.89 -23.37 29.83
CA THR A 679 33.89 -23.86 30.80
C THR A 679 34.44 -25.23 30.40
N LYS A 680 33.56 -26.13 29.92
CA LYS A 680 33.96 -27.45 29.43
C LYS A 680 34.89 -27.31 28.22
N VAL A 681 34.50 -26.56 27.20
CA VAL A 681 35.29 -26.34 25.97
C VAL A 681 36.66 -25.74 26.29
N MET A 682 36.68 -24.71 27.14
CA MET A 682 37.91 -24.05 27.59
C MET A 682 38.88 -25.01 28.30
N ASN A 683 38.35 -25.89 29.15
CA ASN A 683 39.17 -26.86 29.91
C ASN A 683 39.64 -28.05 29.07
N SER A 684 38.84 -28.47 28.07
CA SER A 684 39.19 -29.59 27.20
C SER A 684 40.01 -29.22 25.97
N SER A 685 40.07 -27.93 25.60
CA SER A 685 40.75 -27.50 24.38
C SER A 685 42.27 -27.46 24.53
N ASN A 686 42.97 -28.09 23.57
CA ASN A 686 44.42 -28.00 23.42
C ASN A 686 44.85 -26.89 22.45
N TYR A 687 43.90 -26.26 21.74
CA TYR A 687 44.19 -25.37 20.61
C TYR A 687 44.08 -23.87 20.97
N LEU A 688 43.52 -23.54 22.14
CA LEU A 688 43.45 -22.17 22.65
C LEU A 688 44.79 -21.73 23.26
N SER A 689 45.22 -20.50 22.92
CA SER A 689 46.37 -19.83 23.53
C SER A 689 46.11 -19.46 24.99
N ALA A 690 47.16 -19.15 25.75
CA ALA A 690 47.02 -18.71 27.14
C ALA A 690 46.23 -17.40 27.26
N GLU A 691 46.39 -16.50 26.29
CA GLU A 691 45.66 -15.23 26.21
C GLU A 691 44.17 -15.46 25.90
N GLU A 692 43.86 -16.33 24.93
CA GLU A 692 42.47 -16.69 24.56
C GLU A 692 41.74 -17.38 25.72
N ARG A 693 42.41 -18.30 26.43
CA ARG A 693 41.84 -18.94 27.63
C ARG A 693 41.60 -17.94 28.75
N SER A 694 42.54 -17.02 28.96
CA SER A 694 42.40 -15.98 30.01
C SER A 694 41.25 -15.02 29.68
N ALA A 695 41.12 -14.63 28.42
CA ALA A 695 40.02 -13.79 27.94
C ALA A 695 38.67 -14.52 28.05
N ALA A 696 38.60 -15.79 27.68
CA ALA A 696 37.40 -16.62 27.80
C ALA A 696 36.97 -16.79 29.27
N ALA A 697 37.92 -17.09 30.17
CA ALA A 697 37.66 -17.19 31.61
C ALA A 697 37.11 -15.87 32.17
N LEU A 698 37.71 -14.74 31.79
CA LEU A 698 37.25 -13.42 32.21
C LEU A 698 35.83 -13.12 31.73
N VAL A 699 35.46 -13.50 30.49
CA VAL A 699 34.09 -13.36 29.99
C VAL A 699 33.12 -14.21 30.82
N VAL A 700 33.46 -15.46 31.12
CA VAL A 700 32.64 -16.35 31.95
C VAL A 700 32.42 -15.76 33.35
N ASP A 701 33.48 -15.26 33.99
CA ASP A 701 33.40 -14.63 35.32
C ASP A 701 32.47 -13.41 35.32
N ARG A 702 32.53 -12.60 34.25
CA ARG A 702 31.64 -11.44 34.08
C ARG A 702 30.18 -11.83 33.83
N ILE A 703 29.93 -12.89 33.05
CA ILE A 703 28.57 -13.41 32.84
C ILE A 703 27.99 -13.94 34.16
N VAL A 704 28.79 -14.66 34.95
CA VAL A 704 28.43 -15.13 36.30
C VAL A 704 28.06 -13.96 37.21
N GLU A 705 28.91 -12.93 37.26
CA GLU A 705 28.66 -11.72 38.04
C GLU A 705 27.39 -10.99 37.58
N PHE A 706 27.18 -10.85 36.27
CA PHE A 706 26.00 -10.23 35.69
C PHE A 706 24.71 -10.98 36.09
N ARG A 707 24.69 -12.31 35.94
CA ARG A 707 23.59 -13.17 36.37
C ARG A 707 23.30 -13.00 37.86
N ASP A 708 24.32 -13.04 38.71
CA ASP A 708 24.15 -12.96 40.17
C ASP A 708 23.62 -11.60 40.62
N GLN A 709 24.05 -10.51 39.97
CA GLN A 709 23.51 -9.18 40.23
C GLN A 709 22.05 -9.06 39.76
N MET A 710 21.71 -9.63 38.60
CA MET A 710 20.32 -9.67 38.08
C MET A 710 19.38 -10.44 39.01
N LEU A 711 19.82 -11.56 39.59
CA LEU A 711 19.07 -12.33 40.58
C LEU A 711 18.79 -11.55 41.88
N ARG A 712 19.70 -10.64 42.26
CA ARG A 712 19.49 -9.77 43.44
C ARG A 712 18.54 -8.62 43.13
N ARG A 713 18.70 -8.01 41.96
CA ARG A 713 17.94 -6.83 41.54
C ARG A 713 18.00 -6.66 40.03
N ASN A 714 16.88 -6.89 39.34
CA ASN A 714 16.78 -6.60 37.92
C ASN A 714 16.38 -5.11 37.70
N PRO A 715 17.26 -4.26 37.14
CA PRO A 715 16.94 -2.85 36.91
C PRO A 715 15.90 -2.63 35.80
N LYS A 716 15.83 -3.50 34.78
CA LYS A 716 14.80 -3.41 33.72
C LYS A 716 13.40 -3.70 34.25
N GLN A 717 13.27 -4.63 35.20
CA GLN A 717 12.01 -4.89 35.91
C GLN A 717 11.52 -3.65 36.66
N ILE A 718 12.39 -2.97 37.39
CA ILE A 718 12.03 -1.77 38.16
C ILE A 718 11.59 -0.64 37.22
N ALA A 719 12.33 -0.42 36.13
CA ALA A 719 11.97 0.60 35.14
C ALA A 719 10.64 0.27 34.44
N LEU A 720 10.43 -0.99 34.06
CA LEU A 720 9.17 -1.49 33.52
C LEU A 720 7.99 -1.19 34.46
N GLN A 721 8.13 -1.49 35.76
CA GLN A 721 7.10 -1.18 36.76
C GLN A 721 6.80 0.32 36.84
N GLY A 722 7.84 1.17 36.86
CA GLY A 722 7.66 2.62 36.90
C GLY A 722 6.96 3.20 35.66
N VAL A 723 7.18 2.62 34.47
CA VAL A 723 6.44 3.03 33.25
C VAL A 723 4.98 2.57 33.33
N LEU A 724 4.72 1.34 33.78
CA LEU A 724 3.37 0.81 33.92
C LEU A 724 2.54 1.56 34.98
N GLU A 725 3.17 2.13 36.00
CA GLU A 725 2.51 3.02 36.97
C GLU A 725 2.05 4.34 36.33
N LYS A 726 2.85 4.89 35.41
CA LYS A 726 2.51 6.12 34.67
C LYS A 726 1.52 5.86 33.53
N HIS A 727 1.62 4.71 32.88
CA HIS A 727 0.81 4.32 31.72
C HIS A 727 0.18 2.92 31.94
N PRO A 728 -0.94 2.82 32.68
CA PRO A 728 -1.51 1.54 33.10
C PRO A 728 -2.00 0.63 31.95
N THR A 729 -2.28 1.19 30.78
CA THR A 729 -2.87 0.50 29.62
C THR A 729 -1.90 0.30 28.46
N ILE A 730 -0.61 0.64 28.63
CA ILE A 730 0.40 0.52 27.57
C ILE A 730 0.66 -0.94 27.21
N ASP A 731 0.76 -1.26 25.93
CA ASP A 731 1.08 -2.61 25.48
C ASP A 731 2.60 -2.86 25.56
N LEU A 732 3.00 -4.13 25.65
CA LEU A 732 4.38 -4.55 25.88
C LEU A 732 4.92 -5.30 24.66
N LEU A 733 6.08 -4.91 24.15
CA LEU A 733 6.80 -5.63 23.11
C LEU A 733 8.11 -6.19 23.68
N CYS A 734 8.16 -7.52 23.79
CA CYS A 734 9.31 -8.24 24.32
C CYS A 734 10.20 -8.76 23.18
N PRO A 735 11.55 -8.56 23.25
CA PRO A 735 12.48 -9.00 22.21
C PRO A 735 12.69 -10.49 22.08
N ASP A 736 12.28 -11.26 23.08
CA ASP A 736 12.45 -12.71 23.10
C ASP A 736 11.09 -13.36 23.38
N ALA A 737 10.57 -14.12 22.41
CA ALA A 737 9.26 -14.75 22.51
C ALA A 737 9.17 -15.69 23.73
N ARG A 738 10.29 -16.33 24.10
CA ARG A 738 10.39 -17.23 25.26
C ARG A 738 10.15 -16.51 26.59
N LEU A 739 10.29 -15.18 26.63
CA LEU A 739 10.02 -14.36 27.81
C LEU A 739 8.56 -13.88 27.87
N VAL A 740 7.78 -14.04 26.80
CA VAL A 740 6.38 -13.59 26.74
C VAL A 740 5.55 -14.31 27.79
N MET A 741 5.66 -15.64 27.90
CA MET A 741 4.91 -16.42 28.89
C MET A 741 5.23 -16.00 30.34
N GLU A 742 6.50 -15.69 30.64
CA GLU A 742 6.92 -15.22 31.97
C GLU A 742 6.31 -13.85 32.27
N LEU A 743 6.33 -12.93 31.29
CA LEU A 743 5.72 -11.61 31.42
C LEU A 743 4.19 -11.68 31.51
N GLU A 744 3.53 -12.45 30.63
CA GLU A 744 2.08 -12.66 30.68
C GLU A 744 1.64 -13.29 32.00
N GLY A 745 2.40 -14.26 32.53
CA GLY A 745 2.14 -14.87 33.82
C GLY A 745 2.18 -13.85 34.96
N ILE A 746 3.19 -12.97 34.97
CA ILE A 746 3.34 -11.90 35.96
C ILE A 746 2.21 -10.86 35.84
N TYR A 747 1.75 -10.58 34.62
CA TYR A 747 0.79 -9.50 34.34
C TYR A 747 -0.62 -9.97 33.97
N LYS A 748 -0.96 -11.25 34.19
CA LYS A 748 -2.24 -11.88 33.84
C LYS A 748 -3.49 -11.15 34.35
N HIS A 749 -3.35 -10.36 35.41
CA HIS A 749 -4.43 -9.58 36.04
C HIS A 749 -4.46 -8.10 35.61
N ARG A 750 -3.58 -7.68 34.69
CA ARG A 750 -3.55 -6.31 34.14
C ARG A 750 -4.18 -6.26 32.75
N ARG A 751 -4.49 -5.05 32.28
CA ARG A 751 -5.08 -4.81 30.95
C ARG A 751 -4.05 -4.78 29.81
N ASN A 752 -2.76 -4.89 30.13
CA ASN A 752 -1.65 -4.81 29.16
C ASN A 752 -1.57 -6.10 28.33
N ARG A 753 -1.42 -5.98 27.02
CA ARG A 753 -1.12 -7.11 26.14
C ARG A 753 0.38 -7.24 25.93
N VAL A 754 0.91 -8.47 25.86
CA VAL A 754 2.33 -8.74 25.65
C VAL A 754 2.51 -9.36 24.26
N PHE A 755 3.42 -8.80 23.48
CA PHE A 755 3.70 -9.21 22.11
C PHE A 755 5.16 -9.64 21.98
N ALA A 756 5.41 -10.72 21.25
CA ALA A 756 6.75 -11.15 20.86
C ALA A 756 7.28 -10.37 19.65
N SER A 757 6.39 -9.82 18.83
CA SER A 757 6.69 -9.09 17.60
C SER A 757 5.57 -8.11 17.29
N ALA A 758 5.92 -7.01 16.62
CA ALA A 758 4.93 -6.12 16.04
C ALA A 758 4.17 -6.87 14.93
N VAL A 759 2.87 -7.06 15.12
CA VAL A 759 1.99 -7.68 14.12
C VAL A 759 1.65 -6.61 13.07
N SER A 760 1.73 -6.97 11.78
CA SER A 760 1.37 -6.05 10.70
C SER A 760 -0.12 -5.68 10.80
N GLY A 761 -0.43 -4.39 10.76
CA GLY A 761 -1.80 -3.87 10.85
C GLY A 761 -2.34 -3.68 12.27
N GLU A 762 -1.60 -4.08 13.32
CA GLU A 762 -2.03 -3.84 14.70
C GLU A 762 -1.75 -2.40 15.14
N LEU A 763 -2.77 -1.75 15.71
CA LEU A 763 -2.70 -0.38 16.20
C LEU A 763 -2.51 -0.37 17.72
N PHE A 764 -1.41 0.22 18.19
CA PHE A 764 -1.10 0.38 19.61
C PHE A 764 -1.66 1.69 20.15
N HIS A 765 -2.99 1.80 20.23
CA HIS A 765 -3.70 3.04 20.59
C HIS A 765 -3.34 3.59 21.98
N ASN A 766 -2.96 2.73 22.93
CA ASN A 766 -2.57 3.12 24.29
C ASN A 766 -1.06 3.33 24.47
N GLY A 767 -0.30 3.31 23.37
CA GLY A 767 1.16 3.31 23.38
C GLY A 767 1.78 1.91 23.43
N LEU A 768 3.11 1.87 23.25
CA LEU A 768 3.90 0.64 23.24
C LEU A 768 5.19 0.80 24.04
N LEU A 769 5.47 -0.17 24.91
CA LEU A 769 6.70 -0.27 25.68
C LEU A 769 7.57 -1.42 25.17
N VAL A 770 8.77 -1.11 24.72
CA VAL A 770 9.76 -2.06 24.23
C VAL A 770 10.79 -2.35 25.32
N THR A 771 10.96 -3.62 25.69
CA THR A 771 11.78 -3.98 26.86
C THR A 771 13.28 -4.19 26.55
N GLY A 772 13.72 -4.02 25.31
CA GLY A 772 15.12 -4.10 24.92
C GLY A 772 15.35 -3.97 23.42
N TRP A 773 16.61 -3.96 23.01
CA TRP A 773 17.00 -3.94 21.60
C TRP A 773 16.88 -5.35 20.98
N PHE A 774 16.38 -5.41 19.74
CA PHE A 774 16.16 -6.66 19.00
C PHE A 774 17.32 -6.85 18.01
N ARG A 775 16.99 -6.86 16.72
CA ARG A 775 17.86 -6.66 15.56
C ARG A 775 17.41 -5.39 14.84
N LYS A 776 18.31 -4.77 14.09
CA LYS A 776 18.08 -3.54 13.30
C LYS A 776 16.83 -3.61 12.43
N SER A 777 16.61 -4.72 11.70
CA SER A 777 15.44 -4.90 10.83
C SER A 777 14.11 -4.96 11.60
N ARG A 778 14.09 -5.64 12.75
CA ARG A 778 12.91 -5.67 13.65
C ARG A 778 12.68 -4.31 14.30
N MET A 779 13.74 -3.64 14.76
CA MET A 779 13.65 -2.28 15.29
C MET A 779 13.18 -1.29 14.22
N ALA A 780 13.60 -1.44 12.96
CA ALA A 780 13.12 -0.63 11.86
C ALA A 780 11.61 -0.77 11.65
N SER A 781 11.05 -1.98 11.79
CA SER A 781 9.59 -2.16 11.72
C SER A 781 8.81 -1.47 12.85
N VAL A 782 9.47 -1.20 13.98
CA VAL A 782 8.87 -0.54 15.16
C VAL A 782 9.07 0.98 15.13
N LEU A 783 10.22 1.44 14.60
CA LEU A 783 10.69 2.81 14.62
C LEU A 783 10.57 3.55 13.28
N THR A 784 10.12 2.90 12.20
CA THR A 784 10.10 3.47 10.83
C THR A 784 8.87 3.01 10.05
N PRO A 785 7.75 3.77 10.09
CA PRO A 785 7.48 4.85 11.04
C PRO A 785 7.16 4.31 12.44
N PRO A 786 7.23 5.13 13.51
CA PRO A 786 6.89 4.71 14.87
C PRO A 786 5.50 4.09 14.96
N ILE A 787 5.38 2.90 15.56
CA ILE A 787 4.11 2.16 15.55
C ILE A 787 3.11 2.52 16.64
N ALA A 788 3.50 3.38 17.57
CA ALA A 788 2.71 3.78 18.71
C ALA A 788 3.09 5.19 19.15
N ASP A 789 2.16 5.86 19.84
CA ASP A 789 2.42 7.12 20.52
C ASP A 789 1.67 7.10 21.87
N PRO A 790 2.36 7.07 23.02
CA PRO A 790 3.82 7.08 23.17
C PRO A 790 4.47 5.73 22.80
N LEU A 791 5.69 5.79 22.26
CA LEU A 791 6.58 4.63 22.07
C LEU A 791 7.77 4.76 23.02
N ILE A 792 7.89 3.85 23.98
CA ILE A 792 8.91 3.92 25.05
C ILE A 792 9.89 2.74 24.89
N LEU A 793 11.19 2.99 24.96
CA LEU A 793 12.26 2.00 24.84
C LEU A 793 13.05 1.90 26.17
N LEU A 794 13.13 0.71 26.77
CA LEU A 794 13.97 0.45 27.95
C LEU A 794 15.33 -0.10 27.52
N LEU A 795 16.33 0.78 27.43
CA LEU A 795 17.64 0.41 26.87
C LEU A 795 18.75 0.55 27.91
N TYR A 796 19.59 -0.48 28.02
CA TYR A 796 20.90 -0.37 28.68
C TYR A 796 21.83 0.56 27.89
N ASP A 797 22.93 1.01 28.52
CA ASP A 797 23.93 1.88 27.88
C ASP A 797 24.49 1.31 26.56
N VAL A 798 24.67 -0.02 26.49
CA VAL A 798 25.11 -0.71 25.27
C VAL A 798 24.02 -0.66 24.19
N GLU A 799 22.77 -0.99 24.54
CA GLU A 799 21.62 -0.97 23.62
C GLU A 799 21.32 0.45 23.09
N ARG A 800 21.51 1.46 23.93
CA ARG A 800 21.35 2.87 23.54
C ARG A 800 22.34 3.27 22.46
N ARG A 801 23.58 2.75 22.49
CA ARG A 801 24.56 3.00 21.42
C ARG A 801 24.14 2.35 20.12
N TRP A 802 23.58 1.14 20.14
CA TRP A 802 23.02 0.52 18.94
C TRP A 802 21.84 1.32 18.37
N HIS A 803 20.96 1.84 19.23
CA HIS A 803 19.90 2.76 18.81
C HIS A 803 20.46 4.05 18.19
N GLN A 804 21.53 4.63 18.75
CA GLN A 804 22.19 5.81 18.19
C GLN A 804 22.81 5.51 16.83
N GLN A 805 23.59 4.43 16.70
CA GLN A 805 24.16 3.97 15.44
C GLN A 805 23.08 3.72 14.38
N PHE A 806 21.94 3.14 14.77
CA PHE A 806 20.80 2.95 13.88
C PHE A 806 20.19 4.28 13.40
N ALA A 807 20.02 5.24 14.30
CA ALA A 807 19.51 6.56 13.95
C ALA A 807 20.49 7.32 13.04
N GLU A 808 21.78 7.32 13.38
CA GLU A 808 22.87 7.95 12.60
C GLU A 808 22.94 7.35 11.20
N HIS A 809 22.96 6.02 11.07
CA HIS A 809 23.01 5.36 9.78
C HIS A 809 21.84 5.73 8.87
N ARG A 810 20.61 5.87 9.41
CA ARG A 810 19.46 6.33 8.61
C ARG A 810 19.60 7.80 8.19
N LEU A 811 20.10 8.65 9.07
CA LEU A 811 20.39 10.04 8.74
C LEU A 811 21.42 10.12 7.61
N THR A 812 22.49 9.33 7.69
CA THR A 812 23.50 9.23 6.63
C THR A 812 22.89 8.78 5.31
N MET A 813 22.13 7.67 5.30
CA MET A 813 21.47 7.17 4.07
C MET A 813 20.52 8.21 3.46
N ARG A 814 19.76 8.92 4.30
CA ARG A 814 18.90 10.01 3.85
C ARG A 814 19.68 11.20 3.28
N GLU A 815 20.80 11.55 3.90
CA GLU A 815 21.69 12.59 3.39
C GLU A 815 22.35 12.18 2.08
N GLU A 816 22.66 10.90 1.89
CA GLU A 816 23.14 10.35 0.63
C GLU A 816 22.10 10.49 -0.48
N ARG A 817 20.83 10.14 -0.20
CA ARG A 817 19.73 10.29 -1.18
C ARG A 817 19.41 11.74 -1.53
N LYS A 818 19.58 12.67 -0.58
CA LYS A 818 19.47 14.12 -0.87
C LYS A 818 20.49 14.61 -1.91
N ARG A 819 21.54 13.83 -2.20
CA ARG A 819 22.53 14.11 -3.25
C ARG A 819 22.05 13.71 -4.64
N LEU A 820 21.03 12.85 -4.74
CA LEU A 820 20.42 12.47 -6.02
C LEU A 820 19.57 13.62 -6.58
N LYS A 821 19.09 13.46 -7.82
CA LYS A 821 18.17 14.42 -8.45
C LYS A 821 16.89 14.55 -7.60
N GLY A 822 16.76 15.62 -6.84
CA GLY A 822 15.64 15.84 -5.91
C GLY A 822 14.37 16.36 -6.60
N ARG A 823 13.43 16.86 -5.78
CA ARG A 823 12.11 17.40 -6.20
C ARG A 823 12.21 18.43 -7.33
N GLN A 824 13.21 19.32 -7.28
CA GLN A 824 13.49 20.32 -8.33
C GLN A 824 13.74 19.74 -9.73
N ALA A 825 14.28 18.51 -9.82
CA ALA A 825 14.51 17.85 -11.10
C ALA A 825 13.26 17.12 -11.61
N ILE A 826 12.32 16.80 -10.71
CA ILE A 826 11.03 16.19 -11.04
C ILE A 826 10.08 17.30 -11.51
N PHE A 827 10.01 18.40 -10.76
CA PHE A 827 9.12 19.55 -10.99
C PHE A 827 9.94 20.83 -11.21
N PRO A 828 10.51 21.04 -12.40
CA PRO A 828 11.36 22.21 -12.68
C PRO A 828 10.59 23.53 -12.76
N ALA A 829 9.26 23.49 -12.86
CA ALA A 829 8.40 24.66 -12.92
C ALA A 829 8.08 25.28 -11.54
N ILE A 830 8.41 24.58 -10.45
CA ILE A 830 8.15 25.00 -9.08
C ILE A 830 9.42 25.58 -8.49
N ASP A 831 9.35 26.81 -7.98
CA ASP A 831 10.48 27.51 -7.39
C ASP A 831 10.61 27.20 -5.87
N GLY A 832 11.66 27.72 -5.22
CA GLY A 832 11.81 27.60 -3.76
C GLY A 832 12.32 26.26 -3.20
N TRP A 833 12.52 25.22 -4.03
CA TRP A 833 13.15 23.98 -3.56
C TRP A 833 14.57 24.23 -3.02
N LYS A 834 14.87 23.70 -1.82
CA LYS A 834 16.23 23.79 -1.25
C LYS A 834 17.22 23.02 -2.14
N LYS A 835 18.23 23.73 -2.66
CA LYS A 835 19.31 23.11 -3.44
C LYS A 835 20.06 22.05 -2.62
N PRO A 836 20.47 20.91 -3.23
CA PRO A 836 21.31 19.92 -2.57
C PRO A 836 22.58 20.58 -2.03
N LYS A 837 22.94 20.28 -0.77
CA LYS A 837 24.22 20.76 -0.20
C LYS A 837 25.39 20.01 -0.85
N GLU A 838 26.44 20.73 -1.23
CA GLU A 838 27.70 20.14 -1.71
C GLU A 838 28.43 19.39 -0.59
N LYS A 839 29.29 18.46 -1.02
CA LYS A 839 30.01 17.47 -0.23
C LYS A 839 30.76 18.12 0.94
N VAL A 840 30.29 17.92 2.18
CA VAL A 840 31.10 18.08 3.39
C VAL A 840 31.78 16.73 3.63
N GLU A 841 33.11 16.72 3.70
CA GLU A 841 33.86 15.53 4.10
C GLU A 841 33.40 15.09 5.49
N VAL A 842 32.67 13.98 5.55
CA VAL A 842 32.30 13.34 6.80
C VAL A 842 33.60 12.84 7.41
N VAL A 843 34.04 13.52 8.48
CA VAL A 843 35.10 13.02 9.34
C VAL A 843 34.57 11.73 9.96
N GLU A 844 35.09 10.59 9.54
CA GLU A 844 34.87 9.32 10.22
C GLU A 844 35.29 9.49 11.68
N SER A 845 34.32 9.51 12.58
CA SER A 845 34.60 9.58 14.01
C SER A 845 35.28 8.28 14.44
N GLU A 846 36.47 8.40 15.02
CA GLU A 846 37.29 7.31 15.52
C GLU A 846 36.53 6.34 16.44
N GLU A 847 36.67 5.06 16.13
CA GLU A 847 36.37 3.82 16.88
C GLU A 847 35.59 3.95 18.19
N SER A 848 34.29 3.61 18.17
CA SER A 848 33.59 3.21 19.38
C SER A 848 33.99 1.77 19.75
N GLY A 849 34.62 1.56 20.91
CA GLY A 849 35.01 0.22 21.42
C GLY A 849 33.85 -0.72 21.80
N ILE A 850 32.66 -0.55 21.21
CA ILE A 850 31.49 -1.43 21.33
C ILE A 850 31.07 -1.78 19.90
N ASP A 851 31.18 -3.07 19.59
CA ASP A 851 30.87 -3.59 18.27
C ASP A 851 29.37 -3.48 17.96
N ASN A 852 29.06 -3.27 16.68
CA ASN A 852 27.69 -3.29 16.17
C ASN A 852 27.10 -4.70 16.37
N ILE A 853 26.00 -4.81 17.12
CA ILE A 853 25.36 -6.10 17.44
C ILE A 853 24.98 -6.90 16.19
N GLU A 854 24.67 -6.24 15.07
CA GLU A 854 24.29 -6.96 13.85
C GLU A 854 25.48 -7.52 13.10
N GLU A 855 26.62 -6.84 13.17
CA GLU A 855 27.88 -7.39 12.65
C GLU A 855 28.28 -8.62 13.47
N VAL A 856 28.13 -8.54 14.81
CA VAL A 856 28.37 -9.67 15.71
C VAL A 856 27.43 -10.84 15.40
N SER A 857 26.12 -10.61 15.33
CA SER A 857 25.14 -11.66 15.03
C SER A 857 25.36 -12.25 13.64
N SER A 858 25.54 -11.41 12.61
CA SER A 858 25.71 -11.88 11.23
C SER A 858 26.98 -12.71 11.06
N GLU A 859 28.08 -12.33 11.71
CA GLU A 859 29.32 -13.12 11.68
C GLU A 859 29.15 -14.47 12.39
N ILE A 860 28.49 -14.50 13.55
CA ILE A 860 28.20 -15.76 14.27
C ILE A 860 27.33 -16.66 13.39
N ASP A 861 26.29 -16.10 12.77
CA ASP A 861 25.37 -16.81 11.87
C ASP A 861 26.10 -17.30 10.60
N GLU A 862 26.96 -16.48 9.99
CA GLU A 862 27.77 -16.87 8.81
C GLU A 862 28.76 -17.98 9.12
N ARG A 863 29.47 -17.91 10.25
CA ARG A 863 30.39 -18.99 10.68
C ARG A 863 29.63 -20.26 11.01
N PHE A 864 28.42 -20.16 11.58
CA PHE A 864 27.54 -21.31 11.73
C PHE A 864 27.16 -21.91 10.36
N ARG A 865 26.74 -21.10 9.39
CA ARG A 865 26.44 -21.56 8.03
C ARG A 865 27.64 -22.25 7.39
N GLN A 866 28.84 -21.69 7.55
CA GLN A 866 30.09 -22.32 7.11
C GLN A 866 30.32 -23.70 7.75
N ARG A 867 29.99 -23.89 9.04
CA ARG A 867 30.05 -25.21 9.67
C ARG A 867 29.09 -26.23 9.06
N ILE A 868 27.85 -25.82 8.74
CA ILE A 868 26.93 -26.69 7.98
C ILE A 868 27.53 -27.01 6.61
N TYR A 869 28.10 -26.01 5.94
CA TYR A 869 28.72 -26.19 4.63
C TYR A 869 29.86 -27.20 4.69
N ASP A 870 30.80 -27.09 5.64
CA ASP A 870 31.90 -28.04 5.80
C ASP A 870 31.42 -29.47 6.09
N ARG A 871 30.35 -29.60 6.90
CA ARG A 871 29.80 -30.89 7.30
C ARG A 871 29.10 -31.60 6.13
N VAL A 872 28.42 -30.84 5.28
CA VAL A 872 27.63 -31.39 4.17
C VAL A 872 28.47 -31.56 2.89
N SER A 873 29.47 -30.71 2.68
CA SER A 873 30.27 -30.66 1.45
C SER A 873 31.43 -31.66 1.40
N GLY A 874 31.44 -32.68 2.28
CA GLY A 874 32.56 -33.61 2.50
C GLY A 874 33.36 -33.94 1.24
N GLY A 875 34.46 -33.19 1.04
CA GLY A 875 35.26 -33.18 -0.19
C GLY A 875 34.48 -32.71 -1.43
N HIS A 876 34.88 -31.58 -2.02
CA HIS A 876 34.31 -31.02 -3.25
C HIS A 876 34.28 -31.97 -4.47
N SER A 877 34.85 -33.18 -4.40
CA SER A 877 34.94 -34.12 -5.53
C SER A 877 33.64 -34.87 -5.85
N ASP A 878 32.65 -34.90 -4.95
CA ASP A 878 31.46 -35.76 -5.10
C ASP A 878 30.11 -35.00 -5.15
N ALA A 879 30.10 -33.68 -5.28
CA ALA A 879 28.85 -32.90 -5.36
C ALA A 879 28.19 -33.03 -6.74
N ASP A 880 26.91 -33.40 -6.80
CA ASP A 880 26.16 -33.66 -8.05
C ASP A 880 24.91 -32.75 -8.22
N THR A 881 24.56 -31.91 -7.25
CA THR A 881 23.45 -30.94 -7.36
C THR A 881 23.71 -29.64 -6.60
N LYS A 882 22.86 -28.62 -6.82
CA LYS A 882 22.88 -27.35 -6.07
C LYS A 882 21.61 -27.20 -5.23
N ALA A 883 21.76 -26.81 -3.96
CA ALA A 883 20.66 -26.66 -3.01
C ALA A 883 20.81 -25.42 -2.13
N ARG A 884 19.68 -24.81 -1.75
CA ARG A 884 19.60 -23.64 -0.87
C ARG A 884 19.41 -24.07 0.58
N LEU A 885 20.18 -23.48 1.49
CA LEU A 885 20.03 -23.69 2.93
C LEU A 885 18.86 -22.86 3.46
N LEU A 886 17.87 -23.54 4.03
CA LEU A 886 16.81 -22.95 4.84
C LEU A 886 17.01 -23.36 6.29
N LEU A 887 16.87 -22.39 7.18
CA LEU A 887 17.04 -22.53 8.61
C LEU A 887 15.70 -22.31 9.26
N PHE A 888 15.35 -23.18 10.19
CA PHE A 888 14.08 -23.17 10.87
C PHE A 888 14.28 -22.90 12.36
N ALA A 889 13.22 -22.49 13.04
CA ALA A 889 13.21 -22.37 14.50
C ALA A 889 13.69 -23.69 15.17
N GLY A 890 14.47 -23.52 16.23
CA GLY A 890 15.11 -24.46 17.14
C GLY A 890 16.00 -25.50 16.54
N GLY A 891 16.94 -25.07 15.70
CA GLY A 891 18.06 -25.93 15.37
C GLY A 891 17.93 -26.71 14.08
N LEU A 892 16.74 -26.69 13.48
CA LEU A 892 16.47 -27.44 12.27
C LEU A 892 16.98 -26.70 11.05
N TYR A 893 17.51 -27.45 10.10
CA TYR A 893 17.86 -26.91 8.80
C TYR A 893 17.55 -27.91 7.69
N GLY A 894 17.40 -27.41 6.48
CA GLY A 894 17.24 -28.22 5.28
C GLY A 894 17.94 -27.60 4.09
N LEU A 895 18.44 -28.45 3.19
CA LEU A 895 19.06 -28.05 1.94
C LEU A 895 18.11 -28.41 0.80
N PHE A 896 17.51 -27.42 0.15
CA PHE A 896 16.47 -27.63 -0.84
C PHE A 896 16.91 -27.21 -2.24
N THR A 897 16.81 -28.10 -3.21
CA THR A 897 17.08 -27.75 -4.61
C THR A 897 16.05 -26.73 -5.10
N ASP A 898 16.41 -25.84 -6.03
CA ASP A 898 15.50 -24.76 -6.49
C ASP A 898 14.16 -25.28 -7.06
N ASN A 899 14.16 -26.51 -7.62
CA ASN A 899 12.96 -27.17 -8.14
C ASN A 899 12.13 -27.89 -7.07
N TYR A 900 12.61 -27.95 -5.82
CA TYR A 900 11.87 -28.57 -4.72
C TYR A 900 10.73 -27.66 -4.25
N LYS A 901 9.59 -28.27 -4.02
CA LYS A 901 8.32 -27.63 -3.72
C LYS A 901 8.00 -27.77 -2.24
N LEU A 902 8.07 -26.65 -1.51
CA LEU A 902 7.79 -26.58 -0.08
C LEU A 902 6.32 -26.24 0.18
N ASN A 903 5.75 -26.87 1.22
CA ASN A 903 4.35 -26.72 1.61
C ASN A 903 4.20 -25.57 2.60
N VAL A 904 3.96 -24.36 2.09
CA VAL A 904 3.80 -23.13 2.87
C VAL A 904 2.35 -22.97 3.32
N VAL A 905 2.16 -22.73 4.61
CA VAL A 905 0.86 -22.66 5.27
C VAL A 905 0.66 -21.37 6.07
N THR A 906 1.53 -20.38 5.89
CA THR A 906 1.51 -19.10 6.61
C THR A 906 0.13 -18.43 6.58
N HIS A 907 -0.51 -18.39 5.40
CA HIS A 907 -1.82 -17.78 5.16
C HIS A 907 -2.99 -18.51 5.83
N LEU A 908 -2.80 -19.71 6.38
CA LEU A 908 -3.86 -20.45 7.06
C LEU A 908 -4.08 -19.95 8.51
N PHE A 909 -3.22 -19.08 9.02
CA PHE A 909 -3.21 -18.60 10.39
C PHE A 909 -3.56 -17.11 10.55
N ASP A 910 -3.87 -16.39 9.46
CA ASP A 910 -4.35 -15.01 9.55
C ASP A 910 -5.76 -14.96 10.15
N THR A 911 -5.96 -14.09 11.14
CA THR A 911 -7.19 -13.96 11.95
C THR A 911 -8.41 -13.43 11.17
N ALA A 912 -8.27 -13.17 9.87
CA ALA A 912 -9.32 -12.62 9.01
C ALA A 912 -10.16 -13.68 8.27
N PHE A 913 -9.92 -14.98 8.48
CA PHE A 913 -10.66 -16.05 7.81
C PHE A 913 -11.76 -16.65 8.70
N ASP A 914 -13.00 -16.65 8.19
CA ASP A 914 -14.11 -17.40 8.78
C ASP A 914 -13.73 -18.89 8.90
N ALA A 915 -14.07 -19.48 10.06
CA ALA A 915 -13.79 -20.88 10.39
C ALA A 915 -14.42 -21.88 9.39
N ASP A 916 -15.36 -21.42 8.54
CA ASP A 916 -16.12 -22.20 7.56
C ASP A 916 -15.65 -22.02 6.08
N ASP A 917 -14.49 -21.40 5.82
CA ASP A 917 -13.97 -21.35 4.45
C ASP A 917 -13.42 -22.73 3.98
N ASP A 918 -14.33 -23.55 3.47
CA ASP A 918 -14.11 -24.88 2.88
C ASP A 918 -13.18 -24.88 1.64
N LYS A 919 -12.72 -23.71 1.18
CA LYS A 919 -11.86 -23.58 -0.02
C LYS A 919 -10.37 -23.43 0.27
N ALA A 920 -9.96 -23.30 1.53
CA ALA A 920 -8.56 -23.09 1.89
C ALA A 920 -7.64 -24.25 1.48
N ILE A 921 -6.49 -23.92 0.89
CA ILE A 921 -5.48 -24.88 0.39
C ILE A 921 -4.09 -24.53 0.90
N VAL A 922 -3.23 -25.54 1.06
CA VAL A 922 -1.79 -25.36 1.24
C VAL A 922 -1.18 -24.72 -0.01
N LYS A 923 -0.32 -23.72 0.16
CA LYS A 923 0.43 -23.09 -0.93
C LYS A 923 1.72 -23.86 -1.15
N VAL A 924 2.09 -24.06 -2.42
CA VAL A 924 3.32 -24.74 -2.78
C VAL A 924 4.29 -23.71 -3.36
N CYS A 925 5.40 -23.47 -2.67
CA CYS A 925 6.39 -22.47 -3.05
C CYS A 925 7.74 -23.13 -3.36
N GLY A 926 8.50 -22.60 -4.32
CA GLY A 926 9.87 -23.02 -4.54
C GLY A 926 10.77 -22.57 -3.40
N ALA A 927 11.89 -23.26 -3.15
CA ALA A 927 12.81 -22.92 -2.06
C ALA A 927 13.38 -21.48 -2.13
N LYS A 928 13.46 -20.90 -3.34
CA LYS A 928 13.90 -19.52 -3.57
C LYS A 928 12.83 -18.47 -3.21
N ASP A 929 11.57 -18.86 -3.16
CA ASP A 929 10.42 -17.96 -2.99
C ASP A 929 9.89 -17.95 -1.55
N VAL A 930 10.54 -18.72 -0.66
CA VAL A 930 10.23 -18.79 0.77
C VAL A 930 10.86 -17.62 1.49
N SER A 931 10.08 -16.95 2.34
CA SER A 931 10.53 -15.81 3.13
C SER A 931 10.76 -16.19 4.59
N VAL A 932 11.58 -15.39 5.29
CA VAL A 932 11.69 -15.48 6.75
C VAL A 932 10.32 -15.29 7.39
N GLY A 933 9.97 -16.14 8.35
CA GLY A 933 8.67 -16.19 9.00
C GLY A 933 7.65 -17.12 8.36
N ASP A 934 7.92 -17.67 7.17
CA ASP A 934 7.02 -18.63 6.54
C ASP A 934 6.87 -19.91 7.37
N ARG A 935 5.65 -20.43 7.44
CA ARG A 935 5.33 -21.71 8.10
C ARG A 935 5.34 -22.82 7.07
N ILE A 936 6.18 -23.83 7.28
CA ILE A 936 6.33 -24.97 6.37
C ILE A 936 5.96 -26.26 7.07
N VAL A 937 5.18 -27.09 6.39
CA VAL A 937 4.76 -28.41 6.90
C VAL A 937 5.55 -29.53 6.23
N PHE A 938 6.11 -30.40 7.07
CA PHE A 938 6.81 -31.62 6.67
C PHE A 938 6.11 -32.86 7.25
N ARG A 939 6.34 -34.01 6.63
CA ARG A 939 6.06 -35.34 7.22
C ARG A 939 7.39 -35.98 7.58
N THR A 940 7.56 -36.40 8.83
CA THR A 940 8.85 -36.88 9.39
C THR A 940 9.47 -38.05 8.62
N LYS A 941 8.67 -38.88 7.93
CA LYS A 941 9.13 -40.08 7.21
C LYS A 941 9.07 -39.96 5.68
N SER A 942 8.63 -38.84 5.12
CA SER A 942 8.37 -38.72 3.67
C SER A 942 9.06 -37.51 3.03
N ARG A 943 9.39 -37.66 1.74
CA ARG A 943 9.94 -36.60 0.89
C ARG A 943 8.85 -35.80 0.15
N ASP A 944 7.63 -36.32 0.03
CA ASP A 944 6.53 -35.70 -0.73
C ASP A 944 5.17 -35.88 -0.03
N LEU A 945 4.85 -34.91 0.82
CA LEU A 945 3.63 -34.88 1.63
C LEU A 945 2.35 -34.91 0.78
N ILE A 946 2.29 -34.13 -0.30
CA ILE A 946 1.07 -34.00 -1.09
C ILE A 946 0.78 -35.31 -1.81
N ARG A 947 1.81 -35.95 -2.35
CA ARG A 947 1.65 -37.22 -3.05
C ARG A 947 1.09 -38.32 -2.16
N GLU A 948 1.64 -38.50 -0.96
CA GLU A 948 1.15 -39.57 -0.06
C GLU A 948 -0.27 -39.31 0.42
N VAL A 949 -0.59 -38.08 0.80
CA VAL A 949 -1.96 -37.72 1.19
C VAL A 949 -2.92 -37.87 -0.01
N ALA A 950 -2.45 -37.62 -1.23
CA ALA A 950 -3.24 -37.86 -2.44
C ALA A 950 -3.42 -39.36 -2.71
N ASP A 951 -2.39 -40.18 -2.48
CA ASP A 951 -2.44 -41.63 -2.64
C ASP A 951 -3.37 -42.28 -1.59
N GLU A 952 -3.50 -41.70 -0.38
CA GLU A 952 -4.51 -42.08 0.63
C GLU A 952 -5.97 -41.74 0.20
N LEU A 953 -6.16 -40.86 -0.80
CA LEU A 953 -7.46 -40.32 -1.24
C LEU A 953 -7.97 -40.88 -2.57
N ILE A 954 -7.18 -41.72 -3.24
CA ILE A 954 -7.55 -42.40 -4.48
C ILE A 954 -7.88 -43.87 -4.20
N GLU A 955 -8.68 -44.49 -5.06
CA GLU A 955 -9.00 -45.91 -4.93
C GLU A 955 -7.81 -46.78 -5.36
N ASP A 956 -7.66 -47.94 -4.72
CA ASP A 956 -6.63 -48.94 -5.05
C ASP A 956 -6.65 -49.27 -6.56
N GLY A 957 -5.50 -49.19 -7.22
CA GLY A 957 -5.36 -49.45 -8.66
C GLY A 957 -5.46 -48.21 -9.56
N GLN A 958 -5.97 -47.06 -9.08
CA GLN A 958 -6.10 -45.86 -9.92
C GLN A 958 -4.74 -45.27 -10.31
N ARG A 959 -3.72 -45.42 -9.47
CA ARG A 959 -2.37 -44.92 -9.76
C ARG A 959 -1.75 -45.70 -10.92
N GLU A 960 -1.86 -47.03 -10.87
CA GLU A 960 -1.39 -47.96 -11.88
C GLU A 960 -2.09 -47.70 -13.22
N ILE A 961 -3.42 -47.56 -13.20
CA ILE A 961 -4.22 -47.25 -14.40
C ILE A 961 -3.81 -45.87 -14.97
N SER A 962 -3.63 -44.85 -14.13
CA SER A 962 -3.18 -43.52 -14.60
C SER A 962 -1.77 -43.52 -15.21
N GLY A 963 -0.93 -44.51 -14.88
CA GLY A 963 0.44 -44.64 -15.36
C GLY A 963 0.60 -45.42 -16.68
N LEU A 964 -0.45 -46.08 -17.17
CA LEU A 964 -0.40 -46.94 -18.36
C LEU A 964 0.14 -46.23 -19.61
N TRP A 965 -0.18 -44.94 -19.79
CA TRP A 965 0.34 -44.15 -20.92
C TRP A 965 1.86 -44.02 -20.91
N ARG A 966 2.47 -43.91 -19.72
CA ARG A 966 3.91 -43.77 -19.55
C ARG A 966 4.62 -45.11 -19.75
N VAL A 967 3.97 -46.20 -19.30
CA VAL A 967 4.47 -47.57 -19.53
C VAL A 967 4.47 -47.89 -21.02
N ALA A 968 3.37 -47.65 -21.73
CA ALA A 968 3.28 -47.86 -23.18
C ALA A 968 4.34 -47.04 -23.95
N LEU A 969 4.54 -45.78 -23.56
CA LEU A 969 5.54 -44.91 -24.17
C LEU A 969 6.99 -45.39 -23.94
N ARG A 970 7.33 -45.78 -22.70
CA ARG A 970 8.67 -46.31 -22.35
C ARG A 970 8.93 -47.65 -23.04
N ASN A 971 7.95 -48.56 -23.04
CA ASN A 971 8.08 -49.88 -23.68
C ASN A 971 8.32 -49.73 -25.18
N TYR A 972 7.50 -48.93 -25.87
CA TYR A 972 7.66 -48.67 -27.30
C TYR A 972 9.05 -48.13 -27.65
N MET A 973 9.57 -47.17 -26.88
CA MET A 973 10.90 -46.61 -27.09
C MET A 973 12.01 -47.64 -26.85
N SER A 974 11.86 -48.50 -25.83
CA SER A 974 12.83 -49.56 -25.54
C SER A 974 12.85 -50.65 -26.61
N GLU A 975 11.68 -51.10 -27.07
CA GLU A 975 11.55 -52.17 -28.07
C GLU A 975 12.03 -51.72 -29.46
N HIS A 976 11.82 -50.46 -29.80
CA HIS A 976 12.17 -49.91 -31.12
C HIS A 976 13.50 -49.12 -31.11
N SER A 977 14.20 -49.05 -29.97
CA SER A 977 15.45 -48.28 -29.78
C SER A 977 15.37 -46.84 -30.35
N VAL A 978 14.27 -46.15 -30.05
CA VAL A 978 13.97 -44.81 -30.58
C VAL A 978 14.50 -43.73 -29.64
N SER A 979 15.23 -42.75 -30.18
CA SER A 979 15.69 -41.59 -29.40
C SER A 979 14.53 -40.63 -29.05
N ASP A 980 14.70 -39.85 -27.97
CA ASP A 980 13.73 -38.83 -27.52
C ASP A 980 13.28 -37.90 -28.69
N GLU A 981 14.21 -37.49 -29.55
CA GLU A 981 13.97 -36.60 -30.71
C GLU A 981 13.15 -37.27 -31.83
N SER A 982 13.42 -38.55 -32.09
CA SER A 982 12.69 -39.34 -33.07
C SER A 982 11.26 -39.65 -32.59
N MET A 983 11.10 -39.91 -31.29
CA MET A 983 9.77 -40.07 -30.67
C MET A 983 8.94 -38.78 -30.73
N CYS A 984 9.58 -37.63 -30.46
CA CYS A 984 8.95 -36.31 -30.59
C CYS A 984 8.43 -36.06 -32.02
N SER A 985 9.25 -36.38 -33.03
CA SER A 985 8.87 -36.22 -34.44
C SER A 985 7.68 -37.10 -34.82
N LYS A 986 7.63 -38.35 -34.33
CA LYS A 986 6.48 -39.27 -34.53
C LYS A 986 5.20 -38.76 -33.86
N LEU A 987 5.28 -38.27 -32.63
CA LEU A 987 4.12 -37.73 -31.91
C LEU A 987 3.59 -36.45 -32.59
N ARG A 988 4.46 -35.58 -33.10
CA ARG A 988 4.06 -34.39 -33.87
C ARG A 988 3.36 -34.76 -35.18
N ALA A 989 3.88 -35.73 -35.91
CA ALA A 989 3.24 -36.23 -37.13
C ALA A 989 1.82 -36.80 -36.87
N ALA A 990 1.58 -37.27 -35.65
CA ALA A 990 0.27 -37.76 -35.19
C ALA A 990 -0.64 -36.66 -34.58
N GLY A 991 -0.20 -35.39 -34.57
CA GLY A 991 -0.98 -34.24 -34.12
C GLY A 991 -0.69 -33.76 -32.69
N CYS A 992 0.40 -34.20 -32.05
CA CYS A 992 0.81 -33.72 -30.73
C CYS A 992 1.61 -32.41 -30.85
N ASN A 993 1.15 -31.34 -30.20
CA ASN A 993 1.79 -30.01 -30.25
C ASN A 993 2.92 -29.83 -29.21
N SER A 994 3.29 -30.88 -28.48
CA SER A 994 4.28 -30.81 -27.40
C SER A 994 5.72 -30.70 -27.94
N GLN A 995 6.53 -29.85 -27.30
CA GLN A 995 7.94 -29.65 -27.65
C GLN A 995 8.82 -30.82 -27.19
N ALA A 996 10.01 -30.97 -27.78
CA ALA A 996 10.91 -32.10 -27.50
C ALA A 996 11.32 -32.18 -26.01
N GLN A 997 11.53 -31.02 -25.38
CA GLN A 997 11.84 -30.94 -23.95
C GLN A 997 10.68 -31.45 -23.08
N ALA A 998 9.43 -31.14 -23.43
CA ALA A 998 8.25 -31.59 -22.70
C ALA A 998 8.12 -33.12 -22.76
N ILE A 999 8.33 -33.71 -23.94
CA ILE A 999 8.26 -35.17 -24.14
C ILE A 999 9.41 -35.88 -23.39
N SER A 1000 10.63 -35.32 -23.41
CA SER A 1000 11.74 -35.87 -22.62
C SER A 1000 11.44 -35.81 -21.11
N ASN A 1001 10.81 -34.73 -20.63
CA ASN A 1001 10.35 -34.62 -19.25
C ASN A 1001 9.26 -35.66 -18.90
N TRP A 1002 8.31 -35.96 -19.80
CA TRP A 1002 7.29 -37.01 -19.58
C TRP A 1002 7.91 -38.38 -19.30
N ILE A 1003 9.07 -38.64 -19.90
CA ILE A 1003 9.76 -39.92 -19.84
C ILE A 1003 10.66 -39.99 -18.61
N ARG A 1004 11.38 -38.90 -18.28
CA ARG A 1004 12.43 -38.90 -17.26
C ARG A 1004 11.95 -38.50 -15.86
N ASP A 1005 10.84 -37.75 -15.76
CA ASP A 1005 10.27 -37.36 -14.48
C ASP A 1005 9.30 -38.41 -13.94
N ASP A 1006 9.77 -39.20 -12.97
CA ASP A 1006 8.94 -40.20 -12.30
C ASP A 1006 7.80 -39.58 -11.47
N GLY A 1007 7.92 -38.30 -11.09
CA GLY A 1007 6.89 -37.51 -10.40
C GLY A 1007 5.77 -36.99 -11.30
N MET A 1008 5.94 -37.05 -12.63
CA MET A 1008 4.94 -36.57 -13.57
C MET A 1008 3.69 -37.46 -13.59
N ILE A 1009 2.53 -36.86 -13.29
CA ILE A 1009 1.24 -37.56 -13.24
C ILE A 1009 0.70 -37.86 -14.66
N ALA A 1010 0.72 -36.87 -15.56
CA ALA A 1010 0.28 -36.99 -16.95
C ALA A 1010 0.69 -35.75 -17.78
N PRO A 1011 0.71 -35.83 -19.13
CA PRO A 1011 0.85 -34.68 -20.04
C PRO A 1011 -0.15 -33.55 -19.76
N GLN A 1012 0.24 -32.28 -19.91
CA GLN A 1012 -0.65 -31.15 -19.58
C GLN A 1012 -2.00 -31.25 -20.33
N GLN A 1013 -1.95 -31.59 -21.63
CA GLN A 1013 -3.11 -31.85 -22.47
C GLN A 1013 -3.45 -33.36 -22.54
N TYR A 1014 -3.46 -34.07 -21.40
CA TYR A 1014 -3.70 -35.53 -21.33
C TYR A 1014 -4.93 -36.05 -22.09
N ARG A 1015 -5.98 -35.22 -22.28
CA ARG A 1015 -7.18 -35.59 -23.04
C ARG A 1015 -6.94 -35.74 -24.54
N THR A 1016 -5.92 -35.09 -25.07
CA THR A 1016 -5.51 -35.15 -26.48
C THR A 1016 -4.24 -35.99 -26.62
N ASP A 1017 -3.27 -35.79 -25.74
CA ASP A 1017 -1.94 -36.42 -25.83
C ASP A 1017 -1.98 -37.93 -25.56
N VAL A 1018 -2.75 -38.39 -24.57
CA VAL A 1018 -2.81 -39.82 -24.21
C VAL A 1018 -3.46 -40.66 -25.32
N PRO A 1019 -4.56 -40.23 -25.97
CA PRO A 1019 -5.06 -40.89 -27.18
C PRO A 1019 -4.06 -40.92 -28.34
N ILE A 1020 -3.27 -39.87 -28.52
CA ILE A 1020 -2.22 -39.83 -29.55
C ILE A 1020 -1.09 -40.81 -29.20
N ILE A 1021 -0.68 -40.87 -27.94
CA ILE A 1021 0.30 -41.86 -27.45
C ILE A 1021 -0.21 -43.28 -27.69
N ALA A 1022 -1.46 -43.58 -27.36
CA ALA A 1022 -2.07 -44.89 -27.62
C ALA A 1022 -2.08 -45.25 -29.12
N LYS A 1023 -2.32 -44.26 -29.99
CA LYS A 1023 -2.31 -44.43 -31.44
C LYS A 1023 -0.91 -44.66 -32.02
N VAL A 1024 0.11 -43.99 -31.47
CA VAL A 1024 1.50 -44.08 -31.97
C VAL A 1024 2.24 -45.31 -31.42
N THR A 1025 1.97 -45.67 -30.15
CA THR A 1025 2.57 -46.85 -29.50
C THR A 1025 1.88 -48.15 -29.87
N ASP A 1026 0.65 -48.07 -30.36
CA ASP A 1026 -0.21 -49.20 -30.73
C ASP A 1026 -0.49 -50.19 -29.56
N ASP A 1027 -0.27 -49.76 -28.31
CA ASP A 1027 -0.37 -50.60 -27.11
C ASP A 1027 -1.84 -51.01 -26.80
N GLU A 1028 -2.10 -52.32 -26.81
CA GLU A 1028 -3.45 -52.89 -26.62
C GLU A 1028 -4.01 -52.68 -25.21
N ALA A 1029 -3.15 -52.64 -24.18
CA ALA A 1029 -3.57 -52.39 -22.80
C ALA A 1029 -4.03 -50.94 -22.60
N LEU A 1030 -3.34 -49.98 -23.21
CA LEU A 1030 -3.70 -48.56 -23.19
C LEU A 1030 -4.92 -48.26 -24.07
N LYS A 1031 -5.04 -48.86 -25.25
CA LYS A 1031 -6.21 -48.68 -26.14
C LYS A 1031 -7.49 -49.20 -25.51
N SER A 1032 -7.47 -50.42 -24.98
CA SER A 1032 -8.65 -51.07 -24.40
C SER A 1032 -9.16 -50.34 -23.15
N GLN A 1033 -8.28 -49.63 -22.43
CA GLN A 1033 -8.61 -48.93 -21.18
C GLN A 1033 -8.56 -47.40 -21.30
N LEU A 1034 -8.51 -46.83 -22.52
CA LEU A 1034 -8.25 -45.40 -22.73
C LEU A 1034 -9.17 -44.47 -21.92
N LYS A 1035 -10.47 -44.80 -21.84
CA LYS A 1035 -11.44 -44.03 -21.03
C LYS A 1035 -11.14 -44.10 -19.53
N ALA A 1036 -10.82 -45.29 -19.03
CA ALA A 1036 -10.45 -45.52 -17.64
C ALA A 1036 -9.12 -44.83 -17.28
N VAL A 1037 -8.15 -44.81 -18.19
CA VAL A 1037 -6.87 -44.09 -18.02
C VAL A 1037 -7.08 -42.58 -17.93
N VAL A 1038 -7.88 -41.99 -18.82
CA VAL A 1038 -8.18 -40.55 -18.78
C VAL A 1038 -8.94 -40.17 -17.50
N GLU A 1039 -9.85 -41.03 -17.03
CA GLU A 1039 -10.59 -40.82 -15.78
C GLU A 1039 -9.70 -40.98 -14.55
N ALA A 1040 -8.83 -42.00 -14.52
CA ALA A 1040 -7.85 -42.18 -13.45
C ALA A 1040 -6.86 -41.01 -13.38
N ILE A 1041 -6.37 -40.51 -14.52
CA ILE A 1041 -5.53 -39.30 -14.59
C ILE A 1041 -6.27 -38.09 -14.00
N ARG A 1042 -7.56 -37.91 -14.32
CA ARG A 1042 -8.37 -36.83 -13.76
C ARG A 1042 -8.50 -36.96 -12.24
N ASN A 1043 -8.75 -38.16 -11.73
CA ASN A 1043 -8.93 -38.43 -10.30
C ASN A 1043 -7.62 -38.23 -9.53
N VAL A 1044 -6.50 -38.77 -10.02
CA VAL A 1044 -5.16 -38.60 -9.43
C VAL A 1044 -4.74 -37.12 -9.45
N ARG A 1045 -4.99 -36.39 -10.56
CA ARG A 1045 -4.73 -34.93 -10.61
C ARG A 1045 -5.58 -34.16 -9.62
N SER A 1046 -6.88 -34.46 -9.52
CA SER A 1046 -7.78 -33.81 -8.57
C SER A 1046 -7.36 -34.09 -7.12
N ALA A 1047 -6.96 -35.32 -6.81
CA ALA A 1047 -6.44 -35.68 -5.50
C ALA A 1047 -5.18 -34.88 -5.15
N HIS A 1048 -4.22 -34.81 -6.08
CA HIS A 1048 -2.93 -34.15 -5.88
C HIS A 1048 -2.99 -32.62 -5.89
N GLN A 1049 -3.87 -32.02 -6.70
CA GLN A 1049 -3.94 -30.56 -6.85
C GLN A 1049 -4.96 -29.90 -5.92
N GLN A 1050 -6.01 -30.61 -5.51
CA GLN A 1050 -7.11 -30.02 -4.76
C GLN A 1050 -7.40 -30.77 -3.45
N LYS A 1051 -7.60 -32.09 -3.47
CA LYS A 1051 -8.09 -32.79 -2.27
C LYS A 1051 -7.04 -32.88 -1.17
N ALA A 1052 -5.81 -33.27 -1.50
CA ALA A 1052 -4.73 -33.39 -0.52
C ALA A 1052 -4.34 -32.04 0.11
N PRO A 1053 -4.09 -30.95 -0.65
CA PRO A 1053 -3.84 -29.64 -0.07
C PRO A 1053 -4.98 -29.11 0.82
N ARG A 1054 -6.25 -29.38 0.47
CA ARG A 1054 -7.42 -29.01 1.30
C ARG A 1054 -7.48 -29.80 2.59
N LEU A 1055 -7.27 -31.12 2.53
CA LEU A 1055 -7.31 -31.96 3.71
C LEU A 1055 -6.21 -31.58 4.72
N ILE A 1056 -5.01 -31.29 4.22
CA ILE A 1056 -3.89 -30.80 5.05
C ILE A 1056 -4.26 -29.45 5.67
N ALA A 1057 -4.76 -28.50 4.88
CA ALA A 1057 -5.19 -27.19 5.39
C ALA A 1057 -6.27 -27.32 6.47
N LYS A 1058 -7.25 -28.22 6.27
CA LYS A 1058 -8.30 -28.50 7.25
C LYS A 1058 -7.75 -29.09 8.56
N ARG A 1059 -6.82 -30.04 8.49
CA ARG A 1059 -6.14 -30.61 9.68
C ARG A 1059 -5.37 -29.55 10.45
N ILE A 1060 -4.69 -28.64 9.76
CA ILE A 1060 -3.94 -27.54 10.38
C ILE A 1060 -4.88 -26.54 11.05
N ARG A 1061 -5.94 -26.12 10.35
CA ARG A 1061 -6.94 -25.18 10.89
C ARG A 1061 -7.65 -25.71 12.13
N ALA A 1062 -7.96 -27.01 12.17
CA ALA A 1062 -8.57 -27.65 13.35
C ALA A 1062 -7.71 -27.51 14.62
N LYS A 1063 -6.39 -27.34 14.46
CA LYS A 1063 -5.45 -27.09 15.55
C LYS A 1063 -4.86 -25.67 15.55
N ALA A 1064 -5.37 -24.74 14.74
CA ALA A 1064 -4.76 -23.42 14.60
C ALA A 1064 -4.61 -22.68 15.93
N ALA A 1065 -5.59 -22.78 16.83
CA ALA A 1065 -5.51 -22.18 18.16
C ALA A 1065 -4.46 -22.85 19.08
N GLU A 1066 -4.18 -24.14 18.90
CA GLU A 1066 -3.12 -24.86 19.61
C GLU A 1066 -1.74 -24.52 19.02
N VAL A 1067 -1.63 -24.51 17.69
CA VAL A 1067 -0.43 -24.11 16.95
C VAL A 1067 -0.05 -22.66 17.27
N VAL A 1068 -1.00 -21.71 17.25
CA VAL A 1068 -0.73 -20.30 17.60
C VAL A 1068 -0.25 -20.18 19.06
N ARG A 1069 -0.79 -20.98 19.98
CA ARG A 1069 -0.32 -21.00 21.40
C ARG A 1069 1.08 -21.62 21.55
N GLN A 1070 1.38 -22.68 20.81
CA GLN A 1070 2.70 -23.32 20.79
C GLN A 1070 3.75 -22.44 20.07
N GLU A 1071 3.36 -21.71 19.03
CA GLU A 1071 4.18 -20.70 18.36
C GLU A 1071 4.43 -19.48 19.26
N GLN A 1072 3.46 -19.06 20.06
CA GLN A 1072 3.65 -18.01 21.09
C GLN A 1072 4.63 -18.45 22.19
N ALA A 1073 4.72 -19.76 22.46
CA ALA A 1073 5.71 -20.36 23.34
C ALA A 1073 7.07 -20.61 22.67
N ASP A 1074 7.22 -20.24 21.39
CA ASP A 1074 8.39 -20.48 20.55
C ASP A 1074 8.83 -21.95 20.51
N GLU A 1075 7.87 -22.88 20.51
CA GLU A 1075 8.18 -24.29 20.25
C GLU A 1075 8.75 -24.45 18.83
N PRO A 1076 9.97 -24.98 18.69
CA PRO A 1076 10.68 -24.96 17.41
C PRO A 1076 10.13 -25.95 16.38
N VAL A 1077 9.45 -26.99 16.86
CA VAL A 1077 8.80 -28.02 16.06
C VAL A 1077 7.43 -28.27 16.62
N ILE A 1078 6.41 -27.90 15.86
CA ILE A 1078 5.03 -28.11 16.28
C ILE A 1078 4.55 -29.42 15.69
N HIS A 1079 4.28 -30.38 16.56
CA HIS A 1079 3.76 -31.68 16.19
C HIS A 1079 2.26 -31.57 15.90
N LEU A 1080 1.88 -31.80 14.64
CA LEU A 1080 0.49 -31.92 14.22
C LEU A 1080 0.04 -33.38 14.34
N ASP A 1081 -1.26 -33.66 14.14
CA ASP A 1081 -1.74 -35.05 14.17
C ASP A 1081 -1.03 -35.95 13.14
N GLY A 1082 -0.62 -37.14 13.60
CA GLY A 1082 0.13 -38.12 12.81
C GLY A 1082 1.64 -37.84 12.75
N ASP A 1083 2.26 -38.15 11.61
CA ASP A 1083 3.71 -37.95 11.38
C ASP A 1083 4.04 -36.52 10.87
N LEU A 1084 3.11 -35.56 11.01
CA LEU A 1084 3.24 -34.19 10.49
C LEU A 1084 3.89 -33.25 11.50
N ILE A 1085 4.82 -32.42 11.01
CA ILE A 1085 5.47 -31.37 11.80
C ILE A 1085 5.38 -30.03 11.07
N LEU A 1086 5.19 -28.97 11.83
CA LEU A 1086 5.17 -27.59 11.36
C LEU A 1086 6.40 -26.87 11.93
N VAL A 1087 7.12 -26.19 11.04
CA VAL A 1087 8.35 -25.46 11.36
C VAL A 1087 8.28 -24.07 10.76
N ARG A 1088 8.88 -23.09 11.45
CA ARG A 1088 8.92 -21.70 11.02
C ARG A 1088 10.28 -21.37 10.43
N VAL A 1089 10.32 -20.75 9.26
CA VAL A 1089 11.57 -20.33 8.61
C VAL A 1089 12.17 -19.18 9.42
N ALA A 1090 13.35 -19.41 9.98
CA ALA A 1090 14.13 -18.41 10.70
C ALA A 1090 15.00 -17.61 9.74
N GLU A 1091 15.68 -18.29 8.81
CA GLU A 1091 16.60 -17.65 7.87
C GLU A 1091 16.67 -18.40 6.53
N THR A 1092 16.98 -17.66 5.47
CA THR A 1092 17.14 -18.20 4.11
C THR A 1092 18.50 -17.80 3.55
N ALA A 1093 19.31 -18.75 3.11
CA ALA A 1093 20.55 -18.44 2.42
C ALA A 1093 20.27 -17.89 1.02
N SER A 1094 20.97 -16.83 0.61
CA SER A 1094 20.75 -16.14 -0.68
C SER A 1094 21.32 -16.88 -1.89
N LYS A 1095 22.31 -17.78 -1.71
CA LYS A 1095 22.97 -18.52 -2.80
C LYS A 1095 22.81 -20.04 -2.63
N PRO A 1096 22.51 -20.78 -3.72
CA PRO A 1096 22.51 -22.24 -3.69
C PRO A 1096 23.94 -22.78 -3.70
N ILE A 1097 24.17 -23.87 -2.96
CA ILE A 1097 25.48 -24.48 -2.74
C ILE A 1097 25.57 -25.89 -3.34
N PRO A 1098 26.77 -26.32 -3.81
CA PRO A 1098 26.97 -27.67 -4.33
C PRO A 1098 26.89 -28.71 -3.19
N VAL A 1099 26.01 -29.69 -3.33
CA VAL A 1099 25.80 -30.76 -2.35
C VAL A 1099 25.58 -32.10 -3.04
N LYS A 1100 25.74 -33.22 -2.32
CA LYS A 1100 25.24 -34.51 -2.78
C LYS A 1100 23.72 -34.51 -2.78
N TYR A 1101 23.08 -35.02 -3.83
CA TYR A 1101 21.62 -35.11 -3.93
C TYR A 1101 21.00 -35.88 -2.75
N THR A 1102 21.71 -36.86 -2.19
CA THR A 1102 21.28 -37.62 -0.99
C THR A 1102 21.21 -36.78 0.29
N ALA A 1103 21.91 -35.64 0.33
CA ALA A 1103 21.88 -34.70 1.44
C ALA A 1103 20.81 -33.61 1.28
N ALA A 1104 20.24 -33.45 0.07
CA ALA A 1104 19.23 -32.44 -0.26
C ALA A 1104 17.79 -32.93 -0.01
N ASN A 1105 16.85 -31.98 -0.04
CA ASN A 1105 15.40 -32.14 0.06
C ASN A 1105 14.93 -32.94 1.29
N ARG A 1106 15.59 -32.70 2.43
CA ARG A 1106 15.26 -33.29 3.73
C ARG A 1106 15.46 -32.28 4.85
N LEU A 1107 14.65 -32.41 5.89
CA LEU A 1107 14.84 -31.71 7.15
C LEU A 1107 15.86 -32.50 7.99
N VAL A 1108 16.84 -31.80 8.55
CA VAL A 1108 17.91 -32.36 9.38
C VAL A 1108 17.87 -31.71 10.76
N ALA A 1109 17.89 -32.54 11.80
CA ALA A 1109 18.16 -32.09 13.15
C ALA A 1109 19.61 -31.60 13.24
N GLY A 1110 19.81 -30.30 13.37
CA GLY A 1110 21.12 -29.75 13.68
C GLY A 1110 21.48 -29.99 15.14
N ASP A 1111 22.78 -30.02 15.44
CA ASP A 1111 23.26 -29.71 16.78
C ASP A 1111 22.85 -28.24 17.01
N SER A 1112 21.77 -28.04 17.77
CA SER A 1112 21.14 -26.76 18.15
C SER A 1112 21.73 -25.52 17.45
N TRP A 1113 21.09 -25.09 16.35
CA TRP A 1113 21.18 -23.70 15.87
C TRP A 1113 20.94 -22.78 17.07
N PRO A 1114 21.87 -21.89 17.39
CA PRO A 1114 21.59 -20.94 18.45
C PRO A 1114 20.65 -19.86 17.92
N GLU A 1115 19.40 -19.90 18.40
CA GLU A 1115 18.28 -19.01 18.04
C GLU A 1115 18.41 -17.56 18.54
#